data_AF-A0A385BQE5-F1
#
_entry.id   AF-A0A385BQE5-F1
#
_cell.length_a   1.000
_cell.length_b   1.000
_cell.length_c   1.000
_cell.angle_alpha   90.00
_cell.angle_beta   90.00
_cell.angle_gamma   90.00
#
_symmetry.space_group_name_H-M   'P 1'
#
loop_
_entity.id
_entity.type
_entity.pdbx_description
1 polymer ?
#
loop_
_entity_poly.entity_id
_entity_poly.type
_entity_poly.pdbx_seq_one_letter_code
_entity_poly.pdbx_strand_id
1 'polypeptide(L)'
;MNKYIIITFFITLSSFSQTIVTSLSDDGSPGTLRHAILNTAVGGTIVFDSSVDGGTLTLTADLPNITQNLTIIGNGVSNLTISGVGLYNMFQVSGGAQLTISGITFSNNKSNNGSIFRADNTNSSVIADSINVTGNSNSYAFYTNNPSTITITNSTFTNNSGILFGSDHGSTPSTTSDIETDYTNRIVVTGCTFSFNTGTIFRTERFVKIDDCIFNNNTSQIGQFRGLNRYQVLNSTFSNNTGSTLFSFSSNISSGWGLATLGTNHHLFDGNTFTGNIGTVINTGTTNEQSKTTISNNIFASNGANWTGSPAIEFNNTIYPTVSAPTTISGATDICNGSSTILTSSGGSTDINVVDVWYADTCGGEAFSQGWDTQSYDTVATTVNSVVNGILNVTTTSTDPMINMFNLGSFDPSVYSYINIRYKVVSGTAGEAQIFFLNSAITTPNGGYYLNTTLISDNTWHIATLDMSAHANWMDSNITGWRFDYATASGATLDIDFIELGSSPIVGTGSTITVTPNADTSYYVKRKGPYANTACTSQLVTVNPLPAPTFTTQAEITTAINSNVTYTTEAGQSNYVWTIPGVLNTDYSITSGGTITDHSVVLKWLTNGSKTITVNYTNSNNCSASEATSSTSTNVLYAIINKNGGISIEYSEAVNEKGEIGSGNGVNKNGKLLGE
;
A
#
# COMPACT_ATOMS: atom_id res chain seq x y z
N MET A 1 51.63 34.23 25.49
CA MET A 1 52.79 33.31 25.48
C MET A 1 52.33 32.01 26.13
N ASN A 2 51.58 31.18 25.39
CA ASN A 2 51.03 29.92 25.89
C ASN A 2 52.02 28.79 25.62
N LYS A 3 52.48 28.13 26.68
CA LYS A 3 53.34 26.95 26.62
C LYS A 3 52.50 25.76 26.18
N TYR A 4 52.78 25.22 25.00
CA TYR A 4 52.28 23.92 24.57
C TYR A 4 53.11 22.83 25.26
N ILE A 5 52.45 21.99 26.05
CA ILE A 5 53.00 20.72 26.53
C ILE A 5 52.83 19.72 25.39
N ILE A 6 53.93 19.30 24.79
CA ILE A 6 53.95 18.19 23.84
C ILE A 6 53.98 16.89 24.67
N ILE A 7 52.87 16.15 24.67
CA ILE A 7 52.83 14.77 25.18
C ILE A 7 53.23 13.87 24.01
N THR A 8 54.45 13.34 24.05
CA THR A 8 54.95 12.37 23.07
C THR A 8 54.30 11.02 23.34
N PHE A 9 53.35 10.61 22.50
CA PHE A 9 52.81 9.25 22.49
C PHE A 9 53.87 8.32 21.88
N PHE A 10 54.49 7.46 22.69
CA PHE A 10 55.22 6.30 22.16
C PHE A 10 54.18 5.31 21.63
N ILE A 11 53.91 5.32 20.32
CA ILE A 11 53.24 4.20 19.66
C ILE A 11 54.30 3.10 19.53
N THR A 12 54.32 2.17 20.47
CA THR A 12 54.93 0.87 20.23
C THR A 12 54.09 0.17 19.16
N LEU A 13 54.61 0.05 17.94
CA LEU A 13 54.11 -0.89 16.95
C LEU A 13 54.31 -2.30 17.51
N SER A 14 53.37 -2.79 18.32
CA SER A 14 53.27 -4.22 18.57
C SER A 14 52.83 -4.84 17.25
N SER A 15 53.70 -5.60 16.59
CA SER A 15 53.27 -6.47 15.50
C SER A 15 52.24 -7.44 16.08
N PHE A 16 50.96 -7.26 15.78
CA PHE A 16 49.96 -8.25 16.14
C PHE A 16 50.31 -9.53 15.38
N SER A 17 50.47 -10.64 16.11
CA SER A 17 50.75 -11.96 15.52
C SER A 17 49.60 -12.32 14.60
N GLN A 18 49.87 -12.42 13.30
CA GLN A 18 48.89 -12.82 12.30
C GLN A 18 49.19 -14.25 11.82
N THR A 19 48.16 -15.09 11.78
CA THR A 19 48.22 -16.43 11.21
C THR A 19 47.26 -16.51 10.03
N ILE A 20 47.72 -17.06 8.90
CA ILE A 20 46.92 -17.17 7.68
C ILE A 20 46.46 -18.63 7.50
N VAL A 21 45.16 -18.83 7.30
CA VAL A 21 44.55 -20.11 6.94
C VAL A 21 44.49 -20.21 5.42
N THR A 22 45.18 -21.20 4.85
CA THR A 22 45.28 -21.43 3.40
C THR A 22 44.60 -22.75 2.98
N SER A 23 43.98 -23.48 3.91
CA SER A 23 43.32 -24.75 3.66
C SER A 23 42.04 -24.89 4.49
N LEU A 24 40.99 -25.41 3.83
CA LEU A 24 39.71 -25.77 4.46
C LEU A 24 39.66 -27.22 4.95
N SER A 25 40.79 -27.92 5.01
CA SER A 25 40.89 -29.19 5.73
C SER A 25 40.75 -29.00 7.24
N ASP A 26 40.15 -29.95 7.93
CA ASP A 26 40.05 -29.99 9.40
C ASP A 26 40.94 -31.07 10.03
N ASP A 27 42.18 -31.21 9.54
CA ASP A 27 43.11 -32.27 9.95
C ASP A 27 44.20 -31.81 10.95
N GLY A 28 44.25 -30.51 11.26
CA GLY A 28 45.24 -29.92 12.17
C GLY A 28 46.63 -29.72 11.56
N SER A 29 46.80 -29.98 10.27
CA SER A 29 48.04 -29.67 9.55
C SER A 29 48.27 -28.15 9.41
N PRO A 30 49.52 -27.68 9.24
CA PRO A 30 49.81 -26.27 9.01
C PRO A 30 48.97 -25.67 7.88
N GLY A 31 48.45 -24.46 8.08
CA GLY A 31 47.57 -23.77 7.14
C GLY A 31 46.08 -24.04 7.33
N THR A 32 45.67 -24.91 8.26
CA THR A 32 44.25 -25.13 8.63
C THR A 32 43.81 -24.23 9.79
N LEU A 33 42.49 -23.99 9.92
CA LEU A 33 41.94 -23.23 11.05
C LEU A 33 42.26 -23.88 12.39
N ARG A 34 42.17 -25.21 12.49
CA ARG A 34 42.50 -25.97 13.70
C ARG A 34 43.94 -25.71 14.15
N HIS A 35 44.88 -25.75 13.21
CA HIS A 35 46.27 -25.43 13.49
C HIS A 35 46.43 -23.96 13.91
N ALA A 36 45.77 -23.04 13.23
CA ALA A 36 45.85 -21.61 13.52
C ALA A 36 45.34 -21.26 14.93
N ILE A 37 44.24 -21.86 15.39
CA ILE A 37 43.70 -21.67 16.74
C ILE A 37 44.74 -22.03 17.81
N LEU A 38 45.49 -23.13 17.62
CA LEU A 38 46.45 -23.64 18.59
C LEU A 38 47.80 -22.88 18.59
N ASN A 39 48.17 -22.23 17.49
CA ASN A 39 49.52 -21.69 17.28
C ASN A 39 49.60 -20.16 17.17
N THR A 40 48.46 -19.47 17.04
CA THR A 40 48.43 -18.00 17.04
C THR A 40 48.82 -17.49 18.42
N ALA A 41 49.65 -16.44 18.50
CA ALA A 41 50.02 -15.87 19.80
C ALA A 41 48.82 -15.24 20.52
N VAL A 42 48.92 -15.09 21.84
CA VAL A 42 47.88 -14.44 22.67
C VAL A 42 47.53 -13.05 22.10
N GLY A 43 46.25 -12.79 21.88
CA GLY A 43 45.76 -11.54 21.29
C GLY A 43 46.00 -11.39 19.79
N GLY A 44 46.49 -12.43 19.12
CA GLY A 44 46.74 -12.44 17.68
C GLY A 44 45.48 -12.56 16.82
N THR A 45 45.66 -12.46 15.50
CA THR A 45 44.60 -12.46 14.50
C THR A 45 44.78 -13.62 13.54
N ILE A 46 43.72 -14.39 13.32
CA ILE A 46 43.62 -15.39 12.26
C ILE A 46 42.85 -14.77 11.09
N VAL A 47 43.43 -14.86 9.89
CA VAL A 47 42.80 -14.44 8.63
C VAL A 47 42.79 -15.61 7.65
N PHE A 48 41.93 -15.54 6.63
CA PHE A 48 41.86 -16.57 5.60
C PHE A 48 42.46 -16.02 4.29
N ASP A 49 43.23 -16.86 3.60
CA ASP A 49 43.77 -16.52 2.29
C ASP A 49 42.65 -16.57 1.23
N SER A 50 42.72 -15.73 0.20
CA SER A 50 41.72 -15.73 -0.89
C SER A 50 41.60 -17.07 -1.63
N SER A 51 42.60 -17.94 -1.54
CA SER A 51 42.57 -19.29 -2.11
C SER A 51 41.48 -20.20 -1.53
N VAL A 52 40.87 -19.83 -0.39
CA VAL A 52 39.76 -20.57 0.22
C VAL A 52 38.37 -19.94 -0.01
N ASP A 53 38.30 -18.89 -0.83
CA ASP A 53 37.03 -18.19 -1.13
C ASP A 53 36.00 -19.10 -1.82
N GLY A 54 34.74 -18.91 -1.45
CA GLY A 54 33.60 -19.73 -1.89
C GLY A 54 33.54 -21.13 -1.25
N GLY A 55 34.47 -21.46 -0.35
CA GLY A 55 34.61 -22.79 0.21
C GLY A 55 33.89 -23.01 1.55
N THR A 56 33.72 -24.28 1.91
CA THR A 56 33.16 -24.72 3.19
C THR A 56 34.19 -25.54 3.98
N LEU A 57 34.60 -25.06 5.16
CA LEU A 57 35.30 -25.84 6.18
C LEU A 57 34.29 -26.79 6.83
N THR A 58 34.43 -28.08 6.53
CA THR A 58 33.59 -29.15 7.09
C THR A 58 34.29 -29.78 8.28
N LEU A 59 33.71 -29.67 9.48
CA LEU A 59 34.35 -30.20 10.68
C LEU A 59 34.36 -31.74 10.70
N THR A 60 35.47 -32.30 11.16
CA THR A 60 35.68 -33.74 11.40
C THR A 60 35.88 -34.07 12.89
N ALA A 61 36.08 -33.05 13.71
CA ALA A 61 36.10 -33.11 15.16
C ALA A 61 35.68 -31.75 15.75
N ASP A 62 35.34 -31.70 17.04
CA ASP A 62 35.16 -30.43 17.75
C ASP A 62 36.42 -29.55 17.56
N LEU A 63 36.26 -28.25 17.29
CA LEU A 63 37.41 -27.34 17.19
C LEU A 63 38.09 -27.19 18.56
N PRO A 64 39.40 -26.86 18.59
CA PRO A 64 40.09 -26.63 19.87
C PRO A 64 39.46 -25.48 20.66
N ASN A 65 39.44 -25.61 21.99
CA ASN A 65 38.95 -24.55 22.87
C ASN A 65 39.77 -23.26 22.72
N ILE A 66 39.07 -22.12 22.72
CA ILE A 66 39.69 -20.80 22.79
C ILE A 66 39.92 -20.47 24.26
N THR A 67 41.19 -20.50 24.69
CA THR A 67 41.62 -20.26 26.08
C THR A 67 42.44 -18.97 26.24
N GLN A 68 42.62 -18.22 25.15
CA GLN A 68 43.31 -16.94 25.11
C GLN A 68 42.56 -15.98 24.18
N ASN A 69 42.80 -14.68 24.31
CA ASN A 69 42.20 -13.69 23.43
C ASN A 69 42.61 -13.96 21.98
N LEU A 70 41.64 -13.96 21.07
CA LEU A 70 41.85 -14.29 19.66
C LEU A 70 40.89 -13.49 18.79
N THR A 71 41.39 -13.00 17.66
CA THR A 71 40.57 -12.41 16.60
C THR A 71 40.54 -13.35 15.39
N ILE A 72 39.38 -13.58 14.78
CA ILE A 72 39.21 -14.37 13.55
C ILE A 72 38.44 -13.53 12.52
N ILE A 73 39.03 -13.30 11.36
CA ILE A 73 38.42 -12.50 10.29
C ILE A 73 38.29 -13.39 9.05
N GLY A 74 37.06 -13.77 8.70
CA GLY A 74 36.75 -14.48 7.47
C GLY A 74 36.73 -13.56 6.24
N ASN A 75 36.69 -14.17 5.06
CA ASN A 75 36.74 -13.45 3.77
C ASN A 75 35.37 -12.87 3.34
N GLY A 76 34.40 -12.84 4.25
CA GLY A 76 33.03 -12.42 4.01
C GLY A 76 32.05 -13.59 4.02
N VAL A 77 30.81 -13.31 4.44
CA VAL A 77 29.77 -14.34 4.63
C VAL A 77 29.41 -15.12 3.36
N SER A 78 29.63 -14.54 2.17
CA SER A 78 29.45 -15.22 0.89
C SER A 78 30.62 -16.12 0.49
N ASN A 79 31.78 -15.95 1.13
CA ASN A 79 33.04 -16.57 0.71
C ASN A 79 33.54 -17.66 1.66
N LEU A 80 33.06 -17.72 2.89
CA LEU A 80 33.53 -18.72 3.85
C LEU A 80 32.40 -19.26 4.71
N THR A 81 32.22 -20.58 4.66
CA THR A 81 31.30 -21.31 5.55
C THR A 81 32.07 -22.25 6.48
N ILE A 82 31.69 -22.29 7.76
CA ILE A 82 32.08 -23.33 8.72
C ILE A 82 30.84 -24.16 9.04
N SER A 83 30.91 -25.46 8.76
CA SER A 83 29.80 -26.40 8.96
C SER A 83 30.14 -27.41 10.06
N GLY A 84 29.29 -27.48 11.09
CA GLY A 84 29.41 -28.46 12.17
C GLY A 84 28.90 -29.86 11.80
N VAL A 85 28.35 -30.00 10.59
CA VAL A 85 27.72 -31.23 10.04
C VAL A 85 26.73 -31.93 10.96
N GLY A 86 26.17 -31.21 11.93
CA GLY A 86 25.29 -31.74 12.97
C GLY A 86 26.01 -32.49 14.10
N LEU A 87 27.34 -32.61 14.06
CA LEU A 87 28.11 -33.51 14.94
C LEU A 87 29.14 -32.80 15.82
N TYR A 88 29.69 -31.67 15.38
CA TYR A 88 30.86 -31.06 16.00
C TYR A 88 30.61 -29.65 16.51
N ASN A 89 31.19 -29.35 17.66
CA ASN A 89 31.21 -28.01 18.23
C ASN A 89 32.21 -27.14 17.47
N MET A 90 31.82 -25.89 17.21
CA MET A 90 32.70 -24.87 16.66
C MET A 90 33.46 -24.20 17.82
N PHE A 91 33.16 -22.95 18.18
CA PHE A 91 33.99 -22.20 19.13
C PHE A 91 33.49 -22.31 20.56
N GLN A 92 34.28 -22.97 21.40
CA GLN A 92 34.11 -23.01 22.85
C GLN A 92 35.13 -22.07 23.50
N VAL A 93 34.67 -21.01 24.15
CA VAL A 93 35.52 -19.97 24.76
C VAL A 93 35.51 -20.12 26.27
N SER A 94 36.69 -20.23 26.86
CA SER A 94 36.89 -20.53 28.29
C SER A 94 38.12 -19.83 28.84
N GLY A 95 38.36 -19.93 30.15
CA GLY A 95 39.57 -19.42 30.79
C GLY A 95 39.66 -17.89 30.85
N GLY A 96 38.53 -17.19 30.73
CA GLY A 96 38.50 -15.72 30.71
C GLY A 96 38.87 -15.12 29.35
N ALA A 97 38.92 -15.93 28.30
CA ALA A 97 39.28 -15.48 26.96
C ALA A 97 38.17 -14.69 26.27
N GLN A 98 38.58 -13.82 25.35
CA GLN A 98 37.71 -13.15 24.40
C GLN A 98 37.95 -13.63 22.97
N LEU A 99 36.88 -14.07 22.30
CA LEU A 99 36.88 -14.31 20.86
C LEU A 99 36.23 -13.13 20.13
N THR A 100 36.95 -12.48 19.24
CA THR A 100 36.39 -11.54 18.26
C THR A 100 36.30 -12.23 16.91
N ILE A 101 35.14 -12.24 16.26
CA ILE A 101 34.94 -13.00 15.02
C ILE A 101 34.05 -12.27 14.00
N SER A 102 34.41 -12.30 12.72
CA SER A 102 33.62 -11.65 11.67
C SER A 102 33.73 -12.31 10.30
N GLY A 103 32.78 -12.03 9.40
CA GLY A 103 32.87 -12.36 7.98
C GLY A 103 32.78 -13.86 7.67
N ILE A 104 32.02 -14.63 8.45
CA ILE A 104 31.89 -16.08 8.32
C ILE A 104 30.41 -16.50 8.32
N THR A 105 30.07 -17.48 7.49
CA THR A 105 28.79 -18.22 7.57
C THR A 105 28.93 -19.46 8.46
N PHE A 106 27.98 -19.68 9.37
CA PHE A 106 27.88 -20.87 10.22
C PHE A 106 26.65 -21.70 9.91
N SER A 107 26.83 -23.01 9.74
CA SER A 107 25.74 -23.94 9.41
C SER A 107 25.84 -25.30 10.10
N ASN A 108 24.71 -26.02 10.11
CA ASN A 108 24.60 -27.41 10.59
C ASN A 108 25.21 -27.61 11.99
N ASN A 109 24.74 -26.85 12.97
CA ASN A 109 25.21 -26.96 14.36
C ASN A 109 24.94 -28.34 14.99
N LYS A 110 25.79 -28.73 15.94
CA LYS A 110 25.60 -29.91 16.80
C LYS A 110 24.45 -29.72 17.80
N SER A 111 23.82 -30.81 18.22
CA SER A 111 22.92 -30.80 19.40
C SER A 111 23.73 -30.71 20.69
N ASN A 112 24.02 -29.47 21.13
CA ASN A 112 24.73 -29.16 22.38
C ASN A 112 24.47 -27.70 22.77
N ASN A 113 24.61 -27.38 24.05
CA ASN A 113 24.54 -26.01 24.54
C ASN A 113 25.73 -25.19 24.03
N GLY A 114 25.49 -24.32 23.06
CA GLY A 114 26.50 -23.42 22.47
C GLY A 114 27.34 -24.13 21.42
N SER A 115 26.69 -24.76 20.45
CA SER A 115 27.36 -25.56 19.41
C SER A 115 28.11 -24.72 18.36
N ILE A 116 27.70 -23.47 18.14
CA ILE A 116 28.43 -22.49 17.32
C ILE A 116 29.34 -21.66 18.24
N PHE A 117 28.74 -20.91 19.16
CA PHE A 117 29.49 -20.17 20.19
C PHE A 117 29.03 -20.57 21.58
N ARG A 118 29.99 -20.92 22.43
CA ARG A 118 29.78 -21.08 23.86
C ARG A 118 30.75 -20.19 24.62
N ALA A 119 30.22 -19.33 25.49
CA ALA A 119 31.01 -18.63 26.49
C ALA A 119 30.85 -19.34 27.84
N ASP A 120 31.89 -20.09 28.26
CA ASP A 120 31.87 -20.90 29.48
C ASP A 120 31.89 -20.07 30.76
N ASN A 121 31.59 -20.66 31.90
CA ASN A 121 31.43 -20.04 33.22
C ASN A 121 32.75 -19.52 33.85
N THR A 122 33.57 -18.83 33.07
CA THR A 122 34.95 -18.45 33.40
C THR A 122 35.27 -16.99 33.07
N ASN A 123 34.26 -16.11 32.99
CA ASN A 123 34.46 -14.71 32.56
C ASN A 123 34.89 -14.57 31.10
N SER A 124 34.34 -15.44 30.25
CA SER A 124 34.65 -15.51 28.81
C SER A 124 33.71 -14.62 27.99
N SER A 125 34.14 -14.22 26.80
CA SER A 125 33.38 -13.33 25.93
C SER A 125 33.49 -13.72 24.46
N VAL A 126 32.38 -13.59 23.73
CA VAL A 126 32.36 -13.64 22.26
C VAL A 126 31.80 -12.33 21.72
N ILE A 127 32.53 -11.72 20.81
CA ILE A 127 32.12 -10.52 20.07
C ILE A 127 32.11 -10.90 18.59
N ALA A 128 30.91 -11.04 18.01
CA ALA A 128 30.74 -11.37 16.61
C ALA A 128 30.16 -10.20 15.83
N ASP A 129 30.67 -9.95 14.62
CA ASP A 129 30.16 -8.91 13.72
C ASP A 129 30.08 -9.41 12.28
N SER A 130 29.07 -9.00 11.52
CA SER A 130 28.98 -9.33 10.09
C SER A 130 29.09 -10.83 9.82
N ILE A 131 28.39 -11.65 10.61
CA ILE A 131 28.30 -13.11 10.41
C ILE A 131 26.95 -13.49 9.80
N ASN A 132 26.89 -14.68 9.20
CA ASN A 132 25.64 -15.28 8.75
C ASN A 132 25.43 -16.64 9.41
N VAL A 133 24.23 -16.92 9.89
CA VAL A 133 23.89 -18.14 10.62
C VAL A 133 22.70 -18.77 9.93
N THR A 134 22.91 -19.92 9.29
CA THR A 134 21.88 -20.50 8.42
C THR A 134 21.83 -22.02 8.44
N GLY A 135 20.63 -22.58 8.27
CA GLY A 135 20.42 -24.03 8.21
C GLY A 135 20.70 -24.77 9.52
N ASN A 136 20.65 -24.09 10.66
CA ASN A 136 20.89 -24.70 11.98
C ASN A 136 19.58 -25.23 12.55
N SER A 137 19.49 -26.56 12.70
CA SER A 137 18.27 -27.27 13.13
C SER A 137 18.34 -27.82 14.56
N ASN A 138 19.53 -27.85 15.16
CA ASN A 138 19.73 -28.33 16.52
C ASN A 138 19.64 -27.21 17.55
N SER A 139 19.29 -27.55 18.78
CA SER A 139 19.09 -26.54 19.84
C SER A 139 20.40 -25.94 20.36
N TYR A 140 20.31 -24.65 20.69
CA TYR A 140 21.31 -23.79 21.31
C TYR A 140 22.58 -23.62 20.48
N ALA A 141 22.45 -22.95 19.33
CA ALA A 141 23.61 -22.50 18.55
C ALA A 141 24.55 -21.60 19.37
N PHE A 142 23.99 -20.69 20.17
CA PHE A 142 24.69 -19.73 21.02
C PHE A 142 24.33 -19.97 22.48
N TYR A 143 25.31 -19.99 23.38
CA TYR A 143 25.05 -20.23 24.79
C TYR A 143 26.01 -19.50 25.72
N THR A 144 25.46 -18.83 26.74
CA THR A 144 26.24 -18.14 27.79
C THR A 144 26.05 -18.77 29.16
N ASN A 145 27.15 -18.96 29.90
CA ASN A 145 27.13 -19.33 31.31
C ASN A 145 27.61 -18.18 32.19
N ASN A 146 27.13 -18.07 33.43
CA ASN A 146 27.59 -17.00 34.29
C ASN A 146 29.00 -17.23 34.85
N PRO A 147 29.85 -16.19 34.94
CA PRO A 147 29.69 -14.84 34.37
C PRO A 147 30.32 -14.81 32.96
N SER A 148 29.56 -14.66 31.88
CA SER A 148 30.12 -14.58 30.51
C SER A 148 29.18 -13.88 29.55
N THR A 149 29.71 -13.43 28.42
CA THR A 149 28.98 -12.55 27.50
C THR A 149 29.04 -13.02 26.06
N ILE A 150 27.95 -12.79 25.32
CA ILE A 150 27.91 -12.87 23.85
C ILE A 150 27.35 -11.54 23.33
N THR A 151 28.09 -10.89 22.43
CA THR A 151 27.65 -9.71 21.70
C THR A 151 27.70 -10.01 20.21
N ILE A 152 26.61 -9.79 19.50
CA ILE A 152 26.53 -9.99 18.04
C ILE A 152 25.99 -8.73 17.37
N THR A 153 26.72 -8.22 16.39
CA THR A 153 26.36 -7.01 15.64
C THR A 153 26.26 -7.25 14.14
N ASN A 154 25.41 -6.48 13.45
CA ASN A 154 25.36 -6.41 11.98
C ASN A 154 25.29 -7.77 11.27
N SER A 155 24.58 -8.73 11.86
CA SER A 155 24.63 -10.14 11.46
C SER A 155 23.27 -10.66 10.99
N THR A 156 23.28 -11.73 10.20
CA THR A 156 22.08 -12.31 9.60
C THR A 156 21.84 -13.74 10.12
N PHE A 157 20.59 -14.06 10.45
CA PHE A 157 20.13 -15.36 10.92
C PHE A 157 18.96 -15.81 10.06
N THR A 158 19.19 -16.77 9.16
CA THR A 158 18.20 -17.15 8.15
C THR A 158 17.94 -18.66 8.13
N ASN A 159 16.68 -19.07 7.98
CA ASN A 159 16.30 -20.47 7.76
C ASN A 159 16.81 -21.43 8.87
N ASN A 160 16.83 -20.99 10.13
CA ASN A 160 17.18 -21.85 11.26
C ASN A 160 15.90 -22.40 11.90
N SER A 161 15.90 -23.69 12.23
CA SER A 161 14.75 -24.39 12.84
C SER A 161 15.00 -24.86 14.27
N GLY A 162 16.25 -24.79 14.75
CA GLY A 162 16.62 -25.05 16.14
C GLY A 162 16.44 -23.84 17.05
N ILE A 163 16.75 -24.00 18.34
CA ILE A 163 16.86 -22.87 19.27
C ILE A 163 18.18 -22.13 19.01
N LEU A 164 18.15 -20.82 18.79
CA LEU A 164 19.39 -20.09 18.49
C LEU A 164 20.14 -19.72 19.78
N PHE A 165 19.56 -18.93 20.66
CA PHE A 165 20.21 -18.41 21.86
C PHE A 165 19.67 -19.08 23.12
N GLY A 166 20.59 -19.57 23.95
CA GLY A 166 20.31 -20.07 25.28
C GLY A 166 21.24 -19.49 26.34
N SER A 167 20.91 -19.75 27.60
CA SER A 167 21.76 -19.41 28.73
C SER A 167 21.63 -20.46 29.83
N ASP A 168 22.58 -20.43 30.77
CA ASP A 168 22.41 -21.11 32.05
C ASP A 168 21.23 -20.55 32.86
N HIS A 169 20.81 -21.34 33.85
CA HIS A 169 19.99 -20.86 34.95
C HIS A 169 20.86 -20.03 35.90
N GLY A 170 20.30 -19.01 36.55
CA GLY A 170 20.91 -18.54 37.80
C GLY A 170 20.45 -17.20 38.33
N SER A 171 21.14 -16.81 39.40
CA SER A 171 20.78 -15.71 40.29
C SER A 171 20.61 -14.38 39.57
N THR A 172 19.71 -13.58 40.11
CA THR A 172 19.24 -12.33 39.52
C THR A 172 19.88 -11.17 40.25
N PRO A 173 20.12 -10.02 39.59
CA PRO A 173 20.57 -8.84 40.31
C PRO A 173 19.61 -8.50 41.44
N SER A 174 20.15 -8.07 42.58
CA SER A 174 19.35 -7.71 43.75
C SER A 174 18.49 -6.47 43.53
N THR A 175 18.71 -5.73 42.44
CA THR A 175 17.99 -4.53 42.00
C THR A 175 18.04 -4.44 40.47
N THR A 176 17.00 -3.91 39.82
CA THR A 176 17.08 -3.58 38.38
C THR A 176 18.11 -2.46 38.16
N SER A 177 18.98 -2.61 37.16
CA SER A 177 19.91 -1.57 36.72
C SER A 177 19.68 -1.22 35.25
N ASP A 178 19.76 0.06 34.91
CA ASP A 178 19.78 0.53 33.51
C ASP A 178 21.19 0.45 32.90
N ILE A 179 22.21 0.13 33.70
CA ILE A 179 23.59 -0.03 33.25
C ILE A 179 23.80 -1.49 32.84
N GLU A 180 24.00 -1.72 31.54
CA GLU A 180 24.16 -3.07 30.97
C GLU A 180 25.28 -3.89 31.63
N THR A 181 26.39 -3.25 31.99
CA THR A 181 27.56 -3.92 32.58
C THR A 181 27.32 -4.49 33.97
N ASP A 182 26.24 -4.10 34.65
CA ASP A 182 25.85 -4.68 35.94
C ASP A 182 25.36 -6.14 35.78
N TYR A 183 25.02 -6.54 34.54
CA TYR A 183 24.63 -7.89 34.18
C TYR A 183 25.87 -8.66 33.67
N THR A 184 26.46 -9.45 34.56
CA THR A 184 27.70 -10.22 34.29
C THR A 184 27.51 -11.40 33.35
N ASN A 185 26.28 -11.90 33.19
CA ASN A 185 25.89 -12.79 32.11
C ASN A 185 24.86 -12.11 31.22
N ARG A 186 25.23 -11.85 29.97
CA ARG A 186 24.39 -11.14 29.01
C ARG A 186 24.58 -11.61 27.58
N ILE A 187 23.49 -11.55 26.84
CA ILE A 187 23.44 -11.65 25.39
C ILE A 187 22.98 -10.32 24.83
N VAL A 188 23.74 -9.74 23.91
CA VAL A 188 23.41 -8.47 23.25
C VAL A 188 23.43 -8.69 21.76
N VAL A 189 22.34 -8.34 21.09
CA VAL A 189 22.24 -8.35 19.62
C VAL A 189 21.88 -6.95 19.12
N THR A 190 22.62 -6.45 18.16
CA THR A 190 22.41 -5.09 17.61
C THR A 190 22.55 -5.06 16.09
N GLY A 191 21.69 -4.36 15.37
CA GLY A 191 21.80 -4.26 13.91
C GLY A 191 21.60 -5.59 13.18
N CYS A 192 20.97 -6.58 13.82
CA CYS A 192 20.89 -7.96 13.32
C CYS A 192 19.55 -8.24 12.62
N THR A 193 19.57 -9.10 11.61
CA THR A 193 18.37 -9.53 10.86
C THR A 193 18.09 -11.01 11.09
N PHE A 194 16.87 -11.33 11.49
CA PHE A 194 16.34 -12.68 11.73
C PHE A 194 15.19 -12.94 10.77
N SER A 195 15.43 -13.74 9.72
CA SER A 195 14.44 -14.00 8.67
C SER A 195 14.12 -15.48 8.51
N PHE A 196 12.85 -15.82 8.34
CA PHE A 196 12.42 -17.18 7.98
C PHE A 196 12.90 -18.27 8.97
N ASN A 197 13.13 -17.91 10.23
CA ASN A 197 13.47 -18.90 11.26
C ASN A 197 12.19 -19.56 11.78
N THR A 198 12.22 -20.88 11.90
CA THR A 198 11.06 -21.68 12.33
C THR A 198 11.22 -22.24 13.74
N GLY A 199 12.41 -22.12 14.34
CA GLY A 199 12.69 -22.44 15.74
C GLY A 199 12.56 -21.23 16.67
N THR A 200 12.68 -21.47 17.99
CA THR A 200 12.70 -20.37 18.97
C THR A 200 14.01 -19.59 18.88
N ILE A 201 13.97 -18.27 18.77
CA ILE A 201 15.21 -17.49 18.63
C ILE A 201 15.92 -17.37 19.98
N PHE A 202 15.29 -16.77 20.97
CA PHE A 202 15.84 -16.62 22.31
C PHE A 202 15.07 -17.48 23.31
N ARG A 203 15.78 -18.38 24.00
CA ARG A 203 15.26 -19.13 25.13
C ARG A 203 16.24 -19.03 26.30
N THR A 204 16.12 -17.95 27.06
CA THR A 204 17.14 -17.53 28.03
C THR A 204 16.54 -17.25 29.40
N GLU A 205 17.41 -17.28 30.41
CA GLU A 205 17.09 -16.94 31.81
C GLU A 205 17.95 -15.79 32.33
N ARG A 206 18.80 -15.23 31.44
CA ARG A 206 19.81 -14.20 31.69
C ARG A 206 19.51 -12.95 30.88
N PHE A 207 20.24 -11.86 31.15
CA PHE A 207 20.01 -10.60 30.49
C PHE A 207 20.07 -10.74 28.96
N VAL A 208 19.07 -10.20 28.28
CA VAL A 208 19.06 -10.07 26.82
C VAL A 208 18.75 -8.63 26.44
N LYS A 209 19.57 -8.06 25.56
CA LYS A 209 19.27 -6.82 24.85
C LYS A 209 19.17 -7.11 23.36
N ILE A 210 18.04 -6.76 22.77
CA ILE A 210 17.78 -6.72 21.34
C ILE A 210 17.62 -5.24 20.99
N ASP A 211 18.45 -4.71 20.10
CA ASP A 211 18.47 -3.29 19.76
C ASP A 211 18.66 -3.12 18.25
N ASP A 212 17.88 -2.25 17.61
CA ASP A 212 18.03 -1.96 16.17
C ASP A 212 18.06 -3.24 15.29
N CYS A 213 17.19 -4.21 15.59
CA CYS A 213 17.15 -5.50 14.90
C CYS A 213 15.89 -5.64 14.04
N ILE A 214 15.97 -6.50 13.01
CA ILE A 214 14.86 -6.83 12.12
C ILE A 214 14.48 -8.30 12.32
N PHE A 215 13.20 -8.57 12.58
CA PHE A 215 12.65 -9.92 12.68
C PHE A 215 11.49 -10.05 11.68
N ASN A 216 11.70 -10.78 10.60
CA ASN A 216 10.70 -10.92 9.54
C ASN A 216 10.40 -12.37 9.17
N ASN A 217 9.12 -12.70 9.02
CA ASN A 217 8.66 -14.02 8.56
C ASN A 217 9.15 -15.20 9.43
N ASN A 218 9.37 -15.00 10.73
CA ASN A 218 9.68 -16.09 11.65
C ASN A 218 8.40 -16.76 12.16
N THR A 219 8.37 -18.09 12.29
CA THR A 219 7.12 -18.83 12.55
C THR A 219 6.96 -19.36 13.97
N SER A 220 7.96 -19.15 14.84
CA SER A 220 7.98 -19.59 16.24
C SER A 220 8.17 -18.40 17.20
N GLN A 221 8.33 -18.69 18.50
CA GLN A 221 8.66 -17.64 19.49
C GLN A 221 9.97 -16.93 19.16
N ILE A 222 9.97 -15.61 19.28
CA ILE A 222 11.18 -14.80 19.24
C ILE A 222 11.84 -14.83 20.62
N GLY A 223 11.10 -14.47 21.67
CA GLY A 223 11.60 -14.43 23.04
C GLY A 223 10.81 -15.33 23.99
N GLN A 224 11.41 -16.44 24.40
CA GLN A 224 10.97 -17.25 25.53
C GLN A 224 11.84 -16.90 26.75
N PHE A 225 11.45 -15.86 27.47
CA PHE A 225 12.22 -15.32 28.58
C PHE A 225 11.78 -15.94 29.91
N ARG A 226 12.67 -16.72 30.52
CA ARG A 226 12.38 -17.65 31.62
C ARG A 226 13.26 -17.29 32.82
N GLY A 227 12.87 -16.39 33.71
CA GLY A 227 13.70 -16.02 34.86
C GLY A 227 13.52 -14.56 35.30
N LEU A 228 14.22 -14.14 36.36
CA LEU A 228 14.10 -12.78 36.93
C LEU A 228 15.21 -11.82 36.45
N ASN A 229 15.77 -12.06 35.25
CA ASN A 229 16.73 -11.15 34.64
C ASN A 229 16.02 -10.12 33.78
N ARG A 230 16.70 -9.00 33.53
CA ARG A 230 16.15 -7.93 32.71
C ARG A 230 16.19 -8.30 31.23
N TYR A 231 15.13 -7.97 30.50
CA TYR A 231 15.05 -8.13 29.05
C TYR A 231 14.69 -6.80 28.40
N GLN A 232 15.43 -6.44 27.34
CA GLN A 232 15.21 -5.20 26.59
C GLN A 232 15.05 -5.52 25.10
N VAL A 233 13.99 -4.98 24.52
CA VAL A 233 13.72 -5.01 23.09
C VAL A 233 13.50 -3.58 22.65
N LEU A 234 14.46 -3.05 21.88
CA LEU A 234 14.60 -1.63 21.60
C LEU A 234 14.73 -1.40 20.10
N ASN A 235 14.11 -0.32 19.60
CA ASN A 235 14.34 0.21 18.25
C ASN A 235 14.24 -0.83 17.12
N SER A 236 13.50 -1.91 17.34
CA SER A 236 13.52 -3.08 16.46
C SER A 236 12.23 -3.20 15.66
N THR A 237 12.34 -3.79 14.47
CA THR A 237 11.20 -4.02 13.56
C THR A 237 10.83 -5.50 13.54
N PHE A 238 9.55 -5.79 13.73
CA PHE A 238 8.98 -7.12 13.73
C PHE A 238 7.86 -7.19 12.69
N SER A 239 8.09 -7.88 11.57
CA SER A 239 7.13 -7.93 10.47
C SER A 239 6.72 -9.36 10.10
N ASN A 240 5.42 -9.63 9.98
CA ASN A 240 4.90 -10.89 9.45
C ASN A 240 5.37 -12.15 10.19
N ASN A 241 5.65 -12.05 11.49
CA ASN A 241 6.00 -13.23 12.30
C ASN A 241 4.70 -13.95 12.71
N THR A 242 4.70 -15.28 12.70
CA THR A 242 3.46 -16.09 12.80
C THR A 242 3.38 -17.01 14.00
N GLY A 243 4.30 -16.88 14.97
CA GLY A 243 4.24 -17.61 16.22
C GLY A 243 2.96 -17.29 17.02
N SER A 244 2.38 -18.28 17.71
CA SER A 244 1.19 -18.05 18.56
C SER A 244 1.40 -16.99 19.64
N THR A 245 2.65 -16.85 20.09
CA THR A 245 3.13 -15.74 20.91
C THR A 245 4.54 -15.39 20.46
N LEU A 246 4.90 -14.12 20.30
CA LEU A 246 6.27 -13.74 19.92
C LEU A 246 7.19 -13.60 21.13
N PHE A 247 6.73 -12.90 22.16
CA PHE A 247 7.45 -12.70 23.42
C PHE A 247 6.64 -13.22 24.60
N SER A 248 7.28 -13.97 25.49
CA SER A 248 6.66 -14.46 26.71
C SER A 248 7.59 -14.36 27.89
N PHE A 249 7.02 -14.01 29.03
CA PHE A 249 7.71 -13.96 30.31
C PHE A 249 7.16 -15.04 31.23
N SER A 250 8.07 -15.81 31.83
CA SER A 250 7.70 -16.77 32.86
C SER A 250 8.77 -16.79 33.93
N SER A 251 8.41 -16.45 35.15
CA SER A 251 9.38 -16.33 36.23
C SER A 251 8.73 -16.58 37.59
N ASN A 252 9.54 -16.68 38.65
CA ASN A 252 9.07 -16.81 40.02
C ASN A 252 9.08 -15.45 40.75
N ILE A 253 8.74 -14.33 40.09
CA ILE A 253 8.60 -13.05 40.79
C ILE A 253 7.50 -13.20 41.84
N SER A 254 7.90 -13.17 43.11
CA SER A 254 7.02 -13.37 44.27
C SER A 254 6.81 -12.08 45.06
N SER A 255 5.76 -12.05 45.89
CA SER A 255 5.47 -10.95 46.81
C SER A 255 6.59 -10.82 47.87
N GLY A 256 7.58 -9.98 47.61
CA GLY A 256 8.71 -9.78 48.50
C GLY A 256 9.99 -9.44 47.73
N TRP A 257 10.90 -10.41 47.62
CA TRP A 257 12.29 -10.17 47.20
C TRP A 257 12.45 -9.79 45.72
N GLY A 258 11.67 -10.36 44.79
CA GLY A 258 11.69 -9.97 43.37
C GLY A 258 10.76 -8.82 43.03
N LEU A 259 9.58 -8.75 43.67
CA LEU A 259 8.60 -7.72 43.37
C LEU A 259 9.02 -6.33 43.90
N ALA A 260 9.65 -6.23 45.07
CA ALA A 260 9.99 -4.95 45.68
C ALA A 260 11.29 -4.32 45.13
N THR A 261 12.20 -5.13 44.59
CA THR A 261 13.54 -4.69 44.20
C THR A 261 13.69 -4.41 42.71
N LEU A 262 12.82 -4.98 41.89
CA LEU A 262 12.84 -4.78 40.45
C LEU A 262 12.04 -3.54 40.06
N GLY A 263 12.60 -2.73 39.15
CA GLY A 263 11.92 -1.59 38.53
C GLY A 263 10.81 -2.00 37.57
N THR A 264 9.95 -1.05 37.18
CA THR A 264 8.86 -1.26 36.22
C THR A 264 9.34 -1.55 34.80
N ASN A 265 10.61 -1.27 34.49
CA ASN A 265 11.26 -1.50 33.20
C ASN A 265 12.12 -2.78 33.18
N HIS A 266 11.83 -3.74 34.07
CA HIS A 266 12.53 -5.03 34.10
C HIS A 266 12.32 -5.81 32.81
N HIS A 267 11.11 -5.75 32.24
CA HIS A 267 10.85 -6.09 30.85
C HIS A 267 10.56 -4.78 30.13
N LEU A 268 11.35 -4.46 29.10
CA LEU A 268 11.24 -3.19 28.38
C LEU A 268 11.08 -3.44 26.89
N PHE A 269 9.99 -2.93 26.34
CA PHE A 269 9.75 -2.78 24.91
C PHE A 269 9.63 -1.29 24.60
N ASP A 270 10.64 -0.72 23.94
CA ASP A 270 10.69 0.71 23.66
C ASP A 270 11.12 1.01 22.22
N GLY A 271 10.39 1.89 21.54
CA GLY A 271 10.77 2.35 20.18
C GLY A 271 10.64 1.29 19.08
N ASN A 272 9.88 0.21 19.28
CA ASN A 272 9.77 -0.87 18.30
C ASN A 272 8.58 -0.68 17.34
N THR A 273 8.69 -1.28 16.16
CA THR A 273 7.60 -1.34 15.17
C THR A 273 7.18 -2.79 14.95
N PHE A 274 5.96 -3.13 15.32
CA PHE A 274 5.35 -4.44 15.11
C PHE A 274 4.28 -4.36 14.02
N THR A 275 4.51 -5.00 12.87
CA THR A 275 3.56 -4.96 11.74
C THR A 275 3.17 -6.36 11.26
N GLY A 276 1.88 -6.63 11.09
CA GLY A 276 1.42 -7.87 10.44
C GLY A 276 1.71 -9.17 11.21
N ASN A 277 2.08 -9.08 12.49
CA ASN A 277 2.40 -10.26 13.29
C ASN A 277 1.13 -10.98 13.74
N ILE A 278 1.07 -12.30 13.55
CA ILE A 278 -0.06 -13.13 13.97
C ILE A 278 0.13 -13.54 15.44
N GLY A 279 -0.97 -13.81 16.15
CA GLY A 279 -0.93 -14.28 17.55
C GLY A 279 -0.80 -13.14 18.55
N THR A 280 -0.22 -13.42 19.72
CA THR A 280 0.08 -12.41 20.75
C THR A 280 1.50 -11.89 20.59
N VAL A 281 1.70 -10.60 20.35
CA VAL A 281 3.04 -10.02 20.24
C VAL A 281 3.76 -10.09 21.59
N ILE A 282 3.18 -9.51 22.65
CA ILE A 282 3.79 -9.51 23.99
C ILE A 282 2.87 -10.17 25.02
N ASN A 283 3.21 -11.38 25.45
CA ASN A 283 2.59 -12.00 26.62
C ASN A 283 3.35 -11.60 27.89
N THR A 284 2.77 -10.68 28.66
CA THR A 284 3.41 -10.06 29.83
C THR A 284 3.56 -11.00 31.03
N GLY A 285 3.07 -12.25 30.98
CA GLY A 285 3.19 -13.21 32.08
C GLY A 285 2.16 -12.99 33.20
N THR A 286 2.51 -13.35 34.46
CA THR A 286 1.59 -13.23 35.60
C THR A 286 1.43 -11.77 36.04
N THR A 287 0.53 -11.49 36.99
CA THR A 287 0.33 -10.14 37.55
C THR A 287 1.63 -9.52 38.09
N ASN A 288 2.56 -10.34 38.57
CA ASN A 288 3.84 -9.84 39.08
C ASN A 288 4.78 -9.44 37.94
N GLU A 289 4.91 -10.22 36.86
CA GLU A 289 5.66 -9.82 35.66
C GLU A 289 5.04 -8.59 34.99
N GLN A 290 3.71 -8.52 34.93
CA GLN A 290 2.98 -7.37 34.43
C GLN A 290 3.39 -6.09 35.16
N SER A 291 3.46 -6.13 36.50
CA SER A 291 3.91 -4.99 37.32
C SER A 291 5.37 -4.56 37.10
N LYS A 292 6.13 -5.30 36.28
CA LYS A 292 7.54 -5.07 35.94
C LYS A 292 7.79 -4.94 34.45
N THR A 293 6.72 -4.78 33.68
CA THR A 293 6.76 -4.61 32.23
C THR A 293 6.42 -3.19 31.83
N THR A 294 7.27 -2.60 30.98
CA THR A 294 7.07 -1.30 30.34
C THR A 294 6.98 -1.52 28.82
N ILE A 295 5.90 -1.03 28.23
CA ILE A 295 5.67 -1.01 26.79
C ILE A 295 5.48 0.46 26.42
N SER A 296 6.46 1.08 25.77
CA SER A 296 6.43 2.51 25.45
C SER A 296 6.94 2.84 24.05
N ASN A 297 6.44 3.93 23.47
CA ASN A 297 6.94 4.46 22.19
C ASN A 297 6.96 3.43 21.04
N ASN A 298 6.09 2.41 21.08
CA ASN A 298 6.03 1.38 20.04
C ASN A 298 4.90 1.66 19.06
N ILE A 299 5.07 1.23 17.82
CA ILE A 299 4.02 1.18 16.80
C ILE A 299 3.53 -0.26 16.67
N PHE A 300 2.22 -0.48 16.79
CA PHE A 300 1.58 -1.76 16.57
C PHE A 300 0.58 -1.65 15.43
N ALA A 301 0.88 -2.23 14.28
CA ALA A 301 0.05 -2.17 13.08
C ALA A 301 -0.37 -3.55 12.59
N SER A 302 -1.67 -3.75 12.35
CA SER A 302 -2.20 -4.96 11.70
C SER A 302 -1.75 -6.28 12.34
N ASN A 303 -1.50 -6.28 13.65
CA ASN A 303 -1.12 -7.48 14.40
C ASN A 303 -2.37 -8.24 14.89
N GLY A 304 -2.16 -9.43 15.47
CA GLY A 304 -3.14 -10.08 16.34
C GLY A 304 -3.33 -9.30 17.65
N ALA A 305 -3.11 -9.94 18.80
CA ALA A 305 -3.12 -9.24 20.08
C ALA A 305 -1.77 -8.55 20.31
N ASN A 306 -1.76 -7.22 20.48
CA ASN A 306 -0.52 -6.47 20.73
C ASN A 306 0.13 -6.88 22.07
N TRP A 307 -0.66 -7.01 23.13
CA TRP A 307 -0.21 -7.59 24.40
C TRP A 307 -1.37 -8.17 25.19
N THR A 308 -1.05 -8.94 26.22
CA THR A 308 -2.00 -9.43 27.24
C THR A 308 -1.72 -8.78 28.59
N GLY A 309 -2.67 -8.89 29.53
CA GLY A 309 -2.49 -8.40 30.90
C GLY A 309 -2.50 -6.88 31.02
N SER A 310 -2.00 -6.37 32.15
CA SER A 310 -1.92 -4.94 32.47
C SER A 310 -0.48 -4.58 32.86
N PRO A 311 0.41 -4.35 31.87
CA PRO A 311 1.77 -3.89 32.14
C PRO A 311 1.78 -2.62 33.00
N ALA A 312 2.84 -2.46 33.79
CA ALA A 312 2.96 -1.34 34.73
C ALA A 312 2.96 0.03 34.05
N ILE A 313 3.52 0.10 32.84
CA ILE A 313 3.60 1.33 32.04
C ILE A 313 3.19 1.00 30.61
N GLU A 314 2.17 1.69 30.13
CA GLU A 314 1.76 1.78 28.73
C GLU A 314 1.80 3.26 28.35
N PHE A 315 2.80 3.67 27.57
CA PHE A 315 3.02 5.09 27.29
C PHE A 315 3.37 5.35 25.84
N ASN A 316 2.66 6.27 25.18
CA ASN A 316 2.97 6.74 23.83
C ASN A 316 3.10 5.60 22.79
N ASN A 317 2.30 4.54 22.94
CA ASN A 317 2.20 3.50 21.91
C ASN A 317 1.13 3.90 20.89
N THR A 318 1.44 3.73 19.61
CA THR A 318 0.51 3.98 18.50
C THR A 318 -0.04 2.67 17.98
N ILE A 319 -1.36 2.56 17.85
CA ILE A 319 -2.04 1.33 17.42
C ILE A 319 -2.82 1.59 16.13
N TYR A 320 -2.48 0.85 15.08
CA TYR A 320 -3.24 0.78 13.83
C TYR A 320 -3.91 -0.60 13.75
N PRO A 321 -5.24 -0.68 13.88
CA PRO A 321 -5.94 -1.96 13.88
C PRO A 321 -5.90 -2.60 12.49
N THR A 322 -6.14 -3.91 12.43
CA THR A 322 -6.22 -4.64 11.15
C THR A 322 -7.41 -4.15 10.32
N VAL A 323 -7.11 -3.62 9.13
CA VAL A 323 -8.07 -3.14 8.15
C VAL A 323 -8.40 -4.26 7.15
N SER A 324 -9.67 -4.41 6.80
CA SER A 324 -10.11 -5.35 5.78
C SER A 324 -10.91 -4.63 4.69
N ALA A 325 -10.84 -5.17 3.47
CA ALA A 325 -11.47 -4.59 2.30
C ALA A 325 -12.98 -4.38 2.50
N PRO A 326 -13.59 -3.37 1.86
CA PRO A 326 -15.02 -3.34 1.66
C PRO A 326 -15.50 -4.65 1.03
N THR A 327 -16.66 -5.15 1.47
CA THR A 327 -17.21 -6.41 0.95
C THR A 327 -18.27 -6.19 -0.12
N THR A 328 -18.86 -5.00 -0.17
CA THR A 328 -19.97 -4.67 -1.09
C THR A 328 -19.92 -3.21 -1.52
N ILE A 329 -20.26 -2.96 -2.79
CA ILE A 329 -20.67 -1.65 -3.30
C ILE A 329 -22.18 -1.72 -3.57
N SER A 330 -22.93 -0.74 -3.08
CA SER A 330 -24.38 -0.61 -3.33
C SER A 330 -24.70 0.70 -4.05
N GLY A 331 -25.84 0.77 -4.72
CA GLY A 331 -26.26 1.93 -5.54
C GLY A 331 -27.12 1.47 -6.72
N ALA A 332 -27.60 2.40 -7.54
CA ALA A 332 -28.26 2.03 -8.80
C ALA A 332 -27.19 1.58 -9.80
N THR A 333 -27.32 0.36 -10.30
CA THR A 333 -26.34 -0.30 -11.19
C THR A 333 -26.79 -0.32 -12.64
N ASP A 334 -28.05 0.03 -12.93
CA ASP A 334 -28.57 0.18 -14.27
C ASP A 334 -29.06 1.61 -14.42
N ILE A 335 -28.40 2.37 -15.28
CA ILE A 335 -28.72 3.78 -15.53
C ILE A 335 -28.92 4.03 -17.01
N CYS A 336 -29.51 5.17 -17.35
CA CYS A 336 -29.60 5.66 -18.72
C CYS A 336 -28.37 6.50 -19.08
N ASN A 337 -27.96 6.50 -20.33
CA ASN A 337 -26.86 7.34 -20.81
C ASN A 337 -27.12 8.82 -20.47
N GLY A 338 -26.15 9.46 -19.80
CA GLY A 338 -26.25 10.84 -19.29
C GLY A 338 -26.78 10.98 -17.86
N SER A 339 -27.30 9.90 -17.25
CA SER A 339 -27.71 9.89 -15.84
C SER A 339 -26.53 9.65 -14.91
N SER A 340 -26.63 10.12 -13.66
CA SER A 340 -25.67 9.83 -12.60
C SER A 340 -26.22 8.80 -11.62
N THR A 341 -25.33 8.07 -10.92
CA THR A 341 -25.65 7.23 -9.77
C THR A 341 -24.70 7.50 -8.61
N ILE A 342 -25.14 7.19 -7.39
CA ILE A 342 -24.30 7.25 -6.18
C ILE A 342 -23.98 5.81 -5.78
N LEU A 343 -22.69 5.50 -5.71
CA LEU A 343 -22.17 4.23 -5.23
C LEU A 343 -21.70 4.38 -3.79
N THR A 344 -22.00 3.39 -2.96
CA THR A 344 -21.66 3.36 -1.52
C THR A 344 -20.89 2.10 -1.19
N SER A 345 -19.70 2.28 -0.61
CA SER A 345 -18.85 1.20 -0.09
C SER A 345 -19.29 0.79 1.32
N SER A 346 -19.31 -0.51 1.58
CA SER A 346 -19.77 -1.07 2.86
C SER A 346 -19.11 -2.41 3.21
N GLY A 347 -19.20 -2.77 4.50
CA GLY A 347 -18.61 -3.99 5.07
C GLY A 347 -17.11 -3.90 5.37
N GLY A 348 -16.52 -5.03 5.78
CA GLY A 348 -15.14 -5.07 6.28
C GLY A 348 -14.91 -4.27 7.58
N SER A 349 -13.65 -4.01 7.91
CA SER A 349 -13.18 -3.20 9.04
C SER A 349 -12.40 -1.98 8.56
N THR A 350 -12.55 -0.86 9.24
CA THR A 350 -11.87 0.41 8.95
C THR A 350 -11.28 1.01 10.23
N ASP A 351 -10.40 1.99 10.07
CA ASP A 351 -9.88 2.86 11.13
C ASP A 351 -10.17 4.32 10.81
N ILE A 352 -9.99 5.23 11.78
CA ILE A 352 -10.17 6.68 11.59
C ILE A 352 -9.17 7.28 10.59
N ASN A 353 -7.99 6.66 10.43
CA ASN A 353 -6.95 7.12 9.50
C ASN A 353 -7.01 6.39 8.14
N VAL A 354 -8.12 5.71 7.86
CA VAL A 354 -8.32 4.93 6.63
C VAL A 354 -9.42 5.55 5.80
N VAL A 355 -9.19 5.61 4.49
CA VAL A 355 -10.12 6.15 3.51
C VAL A 355 -10.42 5.13 2.42
N ASP A 356 -11.68 5.09 1.99
CA ASP A 356 -12.09 4.37 0.80
C ASP A 356 -11.62 5.15 -0.44
N VAL A 357 -10.97 4.45 -1.37
CA VAL A 357 -10.42 4.99 -2.61
C VAL A 357 -11.07 4.28 -3.80
N TRP A 358 -11.60 5.07 -4.73
CA TRP A 358 -12.38 4.59 -5.85
C TRP A 358 -11.60 4.67 -7.16
N TYR A 359 -11.78 3.65 -7.99
CA TYR A 359 -11.24 3.55 -9.35
C TYR A 359 -12.34 3.16 -10.33
N ALA A 360 -12.12 3.46 -11.61
CA ALA A 360 -12.95 2.99 -12.72
C ALA A 360 -12.14 2.03 -13.60
N ASP A 361 -12.81 1.01 -14.14
CA ASP A 361 -12.34 -0.04 -15.05
C ASP A 361 -11.29 -1.01 -14.48
N THR A 362 -10.38 -0.53 -13.63
CA THR A 362 -9.29 -1.32 -13.04
C THR A 362 -8.99 -0.85 -11.61
N CYS A 363 -8.60 -1.78 -10.73
CA CYS A 363 -8.32 -1.53 -9.31
C CYS A 363 -6.89 -1.00 -9.07
N GLY A 364 -6.58 0.22 -9.51
CA GLY A 364 -5.38 1.00 -9.11
C GLY A 364 -3.99 0.47 -9.49
N GLY A 365 -3.77 -0.85 -9.54
CA GLY A 365 -2.52 -1.51 -9.93
C GLY A 365 -1.28 -0.82 -9.39
N GLU A 366 -1.21 -0.58 -8.09
CA GLU A 366 -0.13 0.23 -7.50
C GLU A 366 1.20 -0.53 -7.50
N ALA A 367 2.21 0.04 -8.15
CA ALA A 367 3.59 -0.43 -8.07
C ALA A 367 4.32 0.14 -6.85
N PHE A 368 3.86 1.31 -6.39
CA PHE A 368 4.45 2.04 -5.28
C PHE A 368 3.36 2.81 -4.53
N SER A 369 3.47 2.87 -3.20
CA SER A 369 2.61 3.69 -2.34
C SER A 369 3.42 4.16 -1.14
N GLN A 370 3.39 5.46 -0.87
CA GLN A 370 3.99 6.07 0.32
C GLN A 370 2.88 6.69 1.17
N GLY A 371 2.67 6.12 2.37
CA GLY A 371 1.79 6.64 3.41
C GLY A 371 2.55 7.37 4.53
N TRP A 372 3.82 7.70 4.31
CA TRP A 372 4.71 8.44 5.22
C TRP A 372 5.07 7.72 6.53
N ASP A 373 4.76 6.43 6.61
CA ASP A 373 4.93 5.53 7.77
C ASP A 373 6.02 4.46 7.57
N THR A 374 6.53 4.32 6.35
CA THR A 374 7.32 3.14 5.93
C THR A 374 8.65 3.46 5.27
N GLN A 375 8.77 4.60 4.57
CA GLN A 375 9.98 4.93 3.81
C GLN A 375 10.53 6.30 4.17
N SER A 376 11.85 6.39 4.32
CA SER A 376 12.56 7.64 4.52
C SER A 376 12.46 8.54 3.29
N TYR A 377 12.32 9.84 3.51
CA TYR A 377 12.26 10.87 2.47
C TYR A 377 13.03 12.09 2.96
N ASP A 378 13.61 12.82 2.02
CA ASP A 378 14.31 14.07 2.31
C ASP A 378 13.48 15.24 1.82
N THR A 379 13.50 16.34 2.58
CA THR A 379 12.77 17.55 2.21
C THR A 379 13.73 18.72 2.00
N VAL A 380 13.43 19.58 1.03
CA VAL A 380 14.19 20.81 0.73
C VAL A 380 13.22 21.97 0.62
N ALA A 381 13.61 23.14 1.13
CA ALA A 381 12.76 24.33 1.21
C ALA A 381 11.37 24.05 1.83
N THR A 382 11.33 23.12 2.78
CA THR A 382 10.14 22.56 3.39
C THR A 382 10.36 22.47 4.89
N THR A 383 9.37 22.91 5.67
CA THR A 383 9.31 22.62 7.10
C THR A 383 8.38 21.43 7.29
N VAL A 384 8.90 20.32 7.82
CA VAL A 384 8.06 19.20 8.28
C VAL A 384 7.55 19.55 9.67
N ASN A 385 6.26 19.84 9.78
CA ASN A 385 5.65 20.23 11.05
C ASN A 385 5.30 18.99 11.90
N SER A 386 4.84 17.92 11.25
CA SER A 386 4.54 16.65 11.92
C SER A 386 4.41 15.49 10.92
N VAL A 387 4.67 14.28 11.41
CA VAL A 387 4.35 13.01 10.73
C VAL A 387 3.58 12.17 11.73
N VAL A 388 2.25 12.20 11.63
CA VAL A 388 1.37 11.55 12.61
C VAL A 388 0.25 10.86 11.86
N ASN A 389 0.00 9.59 12.18
CA ASN A 389 -1.08 8.81 11.56
C ASN A 389 -1.01 8.75 10.04
N GLY A 390 0.20 8.57 9.51
CA GLY A 390 0.49 8.56 8.07
C GLY A 390 0.09 9.83 7.33
N ILE A 391 -0.07 10.95 8.04
CA ILE A 391 -0.25 12.26 7.42
C ILE A 391 1.05 13.04 7.60
N LEU A 392 1.65 13.41 6.48
CA LEU A 392 2.76 14.36 6.42
C LEU A 392 2.20 15.78 6.39
N ASN A 393 2.41 16.53 7.47
CA ASN A 393 2.09 17.96 7.51
C ASN A 393 3.34 18.79 7.21
N VAL A 394 3.29 19.56 6.12
CA VAL A 394 4.43 20.33 5.61
C VAL A 394 4.06 21.77 5.29
N THR A 395 4.98 22.70 5.57
CA THR A 395 4.87 24.11 5.19
C THR A 395 5.99 24.49 4.22
N THR A 396 5.60 25.08 3.10
CA THR A 396 6.52 25.60 2.09
C THR A 396 7.28 26.82 2.61
N THR A 397 8.60 26.85 2.43
CA THR A 397 9.45 27.99 2.85
C THR A 397 9.98 28.80 1.66
N SER A 398 9.76 28.32 0.44
CA SER A 398 10.06 29.01 -0.82
C SER A 398 9.03 28.60 -1.89
N THR A 399 9.23 29.06 -3.13
CA THR A 399 8.41 28.67 -4.28
C THR A 399 8.85 27.35 -4.94
N ASP A 400 9.88 26.69 -4.42
CA ASP A 400 10.37 25.38 -4.89
C ASP A 400 10.52 24.38 -3.71
N PRO A 401 9.42 24.03 -3.01
CA PRO A 401 9.42 23.08 -1.90
C PRO A 401 9.44 21.64 -2.41
N MET A 402 10.46 20.86 -2.04
CA MET A 402 10.72 19.54 -2.62
C MET A 402 10.63 18.43 -1.57
N ILE A 403 10.04 17.30 -1.96
CA ILE A 403 10.17 16.00 -1.30
C ILE A 403 10.89 15.06 -2.27
N ASN A 404 12.10 14.64 -1.92
CA ASN A 404 12.92 13.77 -2.75
C ASN A 404 12.54 12.31 -2.50
N MET A 405 12.11 11.61 -3.55
CA MET A 405 11.69 10.21 -3.51
C MET A 405 12.45 9.42 -4.58
N PHE A 406 13.76 9.29 -4.38
CA PHE A 406 14.67 8.63 -5.33
C PHE A 406 14.85 7.15 -4.99
N ASN A 407 15.29 6.35 -5.96
CA ASN A 407 15.60 4.92 -5.77
C ASN A 407 14.42 4.10 -5.20
N LEU A 408 13.21 4.38 -5.65
CA LEU A 408 11.99 3.72 -5.19
C LEU A 408 11.83 2.31 -5.77
N GLY A 409 12.53 2.00 -6.87
CA GLY A 409 12.46 0.71 -7.54
C GLY A 409 12.76 0.82 -9.03
N SER A 410 12.13 -0.03 -9.80
CA SER A 410 12.16 -0.03 -11.27
C SER A 410 10.77 -0.42 -11.76
N PHE A 411 10.01 0.57 -12.23
CA PHE A 411 8.60 0.40 -12.60
C PHE A 411 8.42 0.54 -14.11
N ASP A 412 7.64 -0.36 -14.71
CA ASP A 412 7.33 -0.34 -16.15
C ASP A 412 6.36 0.82 -16.48
N PRO A 413 6.79 1.85 -17.22
CA PRO A 413 5.96 3.03 -17.51
C PRO A 413 4.76 2.71 -18.42
N SER A 414 4.78 1.58 -19.13
CA SER A 414 3.65 1.12 -19.97
C SER A 414 2.50 0.53 -19.17
N VAL A 415 2.77 0.10 -17.93
CA VAL A 415 1.78 -0.45 -17.00
C VAL A 415 1.38 0.61 -15.98
N TYR A 416 2.35 1.35 -15.46
CA TYR A 416 2.14 2.33 -14.39
C TYR A 416 2.39 3.74 -14.92
N SER A 417 1.30 4.47 -15.15
CA SER A 417 1.33 5.82 -15.74
C SER A 417 0.68 6.87 -14.87
N TYR A 418 0.05 6.52 -13.74
CA TYR A 418 -0.68 7.48 -12.92
C TYR A 418 0.03 7.71 -11.60
N ILE A 419 0.33 8.98 -11.31
CA ILE A 419 0.67 9.40 -9.95
C ILE A 419 -0.56 9.99 -9.31
N ASN A 420 -1.05 9.35 -8.24
CA ASN A 420 -2.18 9.84 -7.46
C ASN A 420 -1.69 10.36 -6.11
N ILE A 421 -2.15 11.55 -5.71
CA ILE A 421 -1.78 12.22 -4.47
C ILE A 421 -3.04 12.58 -3.72
N ARG A 422 -3.18 12.13 -2.47
CA ARG A 422 -4.24 12.59 -1.58
C ARG A 422 -3.70 13.68 -0.66
N TYR A 423 -4.29 14.86 -0.76
CA TYR A 423 -3.80 16.06 -0.06
C TYR A 423 -4.95 16.94 0.44
N LYS A 424 -4.62 17.85 1.36
CA LYS A 424 -5.48 18.93 1.83
C LYS A 424 -4.62 20.15 2.12
N VAL A 425 -4.92 21.28 1.48
CA VAL A 425 -4.24 22.54 1.77
C VAL A 425 -4.87 23.16 3.02
N VAL A 426 -4.15 23.07 4.14
CA VAL A 426 -4.63 23.50 5.46
C VAL A 426 -4.63 25.04 5.58
N SER A 427 -3.65 25.70 4.96
CA SER A 427 -3.59 27.16 4.91
C SER A 427 -2.77 27.67 3.73
N GLY A 428 -3.05 28.90 3.31
CA GLY A 428 -2.41 29.54 2.15
C GLY A 428 -3.01 29.09 0.81
N THR A 429 -2.29 29.33 -0.27
CA THR A 429 -2.64 28.89 -1.63
C THR A 429 -1.48 28.10 -2.18
N ALA A 430 -1.67 26.82 -2.48
CA ALA A 430 -0.57 25.91 -2.82
C ALA A 430 -0.09 26.02 -4.28
N GLY A 431 -0.93 26.53 -5.19
CA GLY A 431 -0.61 26.59 -6.61
C GLY A 431 -0.75 25.22 -7.26
N GLU A 432 0.36 24.63 -7.69
CA GLU A 432 0.40 23.34 -8.40
C GLU A 432 1.30 22.34 -7.68
N ALA A 433 0.99 21.06 -7.80
CA ALA A 433 1.92 19.97 -7.52
C ALA A 433 2.69 19.63 -8.79
N GLN A 434 3.98 19.33 -8.68
CA GLN A 434 4.84 18.95 -9.80
C GLN A 434 5.59 17.66 -9.49
N ILE A 435 5.64 16.74 -10.46
CA ILE A 435 6.40 15.49 -10.37
C ILE A 435 7.51 15.52 -11.41
N PHE A 436 8.74 15.61 -10.94
CA PHE A 436 9.95 15.47 -11.74
C PHE A 436 10.40 14.00 -11.70
N PHE A 437 10.10 13.25 -12.75
CA PHE A 437 10.34 11.81 -12.75
C PHE A 437 11.78 11.45 -13.12
N LEU A 438 12.24 10.34 -12.55
CA LEU A 438 13.57 9.79 -12.78
C LEU A 438 13.48 8.44 -13.46
N ASN A 439 14.49 8.14 -14.28
CA ASN A 439 14.65 6.85 -14.93
C ASN A 439 16.15 6.55 -15.12
N SER A 440 16.48 5.53 -15.90
CA SER A 440 17.88 5.13 -16.12
C SER A 440 18.74 6.20 -16.82
N ALA A 441 18.13 7.07 -17.63
CA ALA A 441 18.82 8.14 -18.36
C ALA A 441 18.80 9.48 -17.62
N ILE A 442 17.76 9.72 -16.81
CA ILE A 442 17.54 10.96 -16.04
C ILE A 442 17.56 10.60 -14.56
N THR A 443 18.76 10.66 -13.98
CA THR A 443 18.99 10.27 -12.58
C THR A 443 18.89 11.44 -11.60
N THR A 444 18.69 12.65 -12.10
CA THR A 444 18.50 13.88 -11.31
C THR A 444 17.29 14.66 -11.82
N PRO A 445 16.49 15.30 -10.94
CA PRO A 445 15.36 16.12 -11.35
C PRO A 445 15.74 17.20 -12.36
N ASN A 446 14.93 17.38 -13.40
CA ASN A 446 15.24 18.27 -14.52
C ASN A 446 13.99 19.04 -14.98
N GLY A 447 14.14 20.36 -15.16
CA GLY A 447 13.09 21.29 -15.61
C GLY A 447 12.37 20.93 -16.91
N GLY A 448 12.91 20.02 -17.72
CA GLY A 448 12.27 19.51 -18.94
C GLY A 448 11.55 18.17 -18.78
N TYR A 449 11.49 17.59 -17.57
CA TYR A 449 11.00 16.23 -17.32
C TYR A 449 10.06 16.20 -16.11
N TYR A 450 8.97 16.96 -16.21
CA TYR A 450 7.94 16.97 -15.18
C TYR A 450 6.54 17.12 -15.78
N LEU A 451 5.56 16.72 -14.99
CA LEU A 451 4.17 17.09 -15.18
C LEU A 451 3.65 17.73 -13.91
N ASN A 452 2.64 18.57 -14.05
CA ASN A 452 2.02 19.30 -12.96
C ASN A 452 0.50 19.16 -12.98
N THR A 453 -0.11 19.43 -11.83
CA THR A 453 -1.56 19.53 -11.70
C THR A 453 -1.92 20.59 -10.67
N THR A 454 -3.01 21.33 -10.92
CA THR A 454 -3.45 22.41 -10.04
C THR A 454 -3.99 21.85 -8.73
N LEU A 455 -3.63 22.49 -7.62
CA LEU A 455 -4.10 22.14 -6.28
C LEU A 455 -5.25 23.04 -5.85
N ILE A 456 -6.25 22.43 -5.21
CA ILE A 456 -7.41 23.12 -4.65
C ILE A 456 -7.09 23.51 -3.22
N SER A 457 -7.21 24.81 -2.92
CA SER A 457 -6.87 25.39 -1.61
C SER A 457 -8.12 25.78 -0.81
N ASP A 458 -8.93 24.79 -0.44
CA ASP A 458 -10.22 24.99 0.25
C ASP A 458 -10.31 24.34 1.65
N ASN A 459 -9.17 23.84 2.17
CA ASN A 459 -9.09 23.12 3.44
C ASN A 459 -9.97 21.84 3.51
N THR A 460 -10.19 21.19 2.36
CA THR A 460 -10.80 19.86 2.28
C THR A 460 -9.87 18.86 1.58
N TRP A 461 -10.14 17.57 1.76
CA TRP A 461 -9.35 16.50 1.14
C TRP A 461 -9.68 16.38 -0.34
N HIS A 462 -8.63 16.36 -1.16
CA HIS A 462 -8.70 16.20 -2.62
C HIS A 462 -7.78 15.09 -3.09
N ILE A 463 -8.02 14.65 -4.32
CA ILE A 463 -7.10 13.81 -5.09
C ILE A 463 -6.54 14.65 -6.24
N ALA A 464 -5.22 14.69 -6.34
CA ALA A 464 -4.49 15.18 -7.50
C ALA A 464 -3.94 13.97 -8.26
N THR A 465 -4.40 13.80 -9.50
CA THR A 465 -3.97 12.70 -10.37
C THR A 465 -3.25 13.26 -11.59
N LEU A 466 -2.06 12.73 -11.87
CA LEU A 466 -1.27 13.05 -13.05
C LEU A 466 -1.18 11.81 -13.93
N ASP A 467 -1.64 11.91 -15.19
CA ASP A 467 -1.31 10.92 -16.22
C ASP A 467 0.08 11.22 -16.77
N MET A 468 1.07 10.51 -16.25
CA MET A 468 2.46 10.70 -16.57
C MET A 468 2.79 10.30 -18.01
N SER A 469 1.98 9.42 -18.62
CA SER A 469 2.17 9.00 -20.02
C SER A 469 1.97 10.14 -21.02
N ALA A 470 1.35 11.24 -20.60
CA ALA A 470 1.23 12.46 -21.40
C ALA A 470 2.60 13.14 -21.65
N HIS A 471 3.61 12.87 -20.83
CA HIS A 471 4.95 13.39 -21.06
C HIS A 471 5.71 12.54 -22.08
N ALA A 472 6.27 13.17 -23.11
CA ALA A 472 6.91 12.49 -24.24
C ALA A 472 8.03 11.50 -23.86
N ASN A 473 8.72 11.77 -22.75
CA ASN A 473 9.85 10.97 -22.24
C ASN A 473 9.50 10.00 -21.10
N TRP A 474 8.23 9.87 -20.71
CA TRP A 474 7.83 8.94 -19.65
C TRP A 474 8.14 7.49 -20.01
N MET A 475 7.94 7.14 -21.28
CA MET A 475 8.07 5.78 -21.80
C MET A 475 9.52 5.38 -22.17
N ASP A 476 10.50 6.27 -21.98
CA ASP A 476 11.87 6.05 -22.46
C ASP A 476 12.58 4.89 -21.75
N SER A 477 12.31 4.69 -20.46
CA SER A 477 12.81 3.55 -19.67
C SER A 477 12.06 3.42 -18.35
N ASN A 478 12.34 2.37 -17.59
CA ASN A 478 11.73 2.14 -16.28
C ASN A 478 11.91 3.33 -15.34
N ILE A 479 10.84 3.67 -14.64
CA ILE A 479 10.81 4.76 -13.65
C ILE A 479 11.48 4.27 -12.38
N THR A 480 12.40 5.07 -11.86
CA THR A 480 13.21 4.72 -10.69
C THR A 480 12.92 5.56 -9.45
N GLY A 481 12.17 6.65 -9.62
CA GLY A 481 11.77 7.55 -8.55
C GLY A 481 11.31 8.89 -9.10
N TRP A 482 11.14 9.88 -8.22
CA TRP A 482 10.78 11.24 -8.59
C TRP A 482 11.16 12.24 -7.50
N ARG A 483 11.24 13.52 -7.87
CA ARG A 483 11.11 14.62 -6.92
C ARG A 483 9.67 15.11 -6.97
N PHE A 484 9.04 15.18 -5.81
CA PHE A 484 7.69 15.68 -5.64
C PHE A 484 7.74 17.10 -5.08
N ASP A 485 7.44 18.07 -5.93
CA ASP A 485 7.29 19.46 -5.51
C ASP A 485 5.81 19.67 -5.16
N TYR A 486 5.49 19.62 -3.87
CA TYR A 486 4.11 19.49 -3.40
C TYR A 486 3.29 20.78 -3.46
N ALA A 487 3.92 21.88 -3.88
CA ALA A 487 3.31 23.19 -4.10
C ALA A 487 4.27 24.06 -4.93
N THR A 488 3.76 25.08 -5.64
CA THR A 488 4.56 26.09 -6.36
C THR A 488 4.55 27.46 -5.70
N ALA A 489 3.82 27.58 -4.59
CA ALA A 489 3.68 28.82 -3.83
C ALA A 489 4.34 28.71 -2.45
N SER A 490 4.89 29.83 -1.97
CA SER A 490 5.54 29.92 -0.66
C SER A 490 4.53 30.24 0.45
N GLY A 491 4.74 29.69 1.64
CA GLY A 491 3.91 29.91 2.83
C GLY A 491 2.62 29.08 2.90
N ALA A 492 2.36 28.19 1.94
CA ALA A 492 1.26 27.22 2.02
C ALA A 492 1.60 26.04 2.95
N THR A 493 0.62 25.58 3.71
CA THR A 493 0.70 24.37 4.56
C THR A 493 -0.23 23.30 4.04
N LEU A 494 0.27 22.09 3.87
CA LEU A 494 -0.47 20.94 3.35
C LEU A 494 -0.40 19.76 4.32
N ASP A 495 -1.53 19.07 4.45
CA ASP A 495 -1.58 17.68 4.87
C ASP A 495 -1.49 16.81 3.62
N ILE A 496 -0.56 15.86 3.58
CA ILE A 496 -0.41 14.88 2.51
C ILE A 496 -0.60 13.51 3.14
N ASP A 497 -1.61 12.78 2.69
CA ASP A 497 -1.97 11.46 3.22
C ASP A 497 -1.17 10.37 2.51
N PHE A 498 -1.20 10.36 1.18
CA PHE A 498 -0.36 9.45 0.41
C PHE A 498 -0.01 9.99 -0.97
N ILE A 499 1.05 9.43 -1.53
CA ILE A 499 1.40 9.49 -2.95
C ILE A 499 1.65 8.05 -3.45
N GLU A 500 1.11 7.72 -4.62
CA GLU A 500 1.24 6.40 -5.24
C GLU A 500 1.59 6.49 -6.71
N LEU A 501 2.23 5.45 -7.24
CA LEU A 501 2.35 5.18 -8.67
C LEU A 501 1.49 3.95 -8.99
N GLY A 502 0.49 4.12 -9.85
CA GLY A 502 -0.48 3.09 -10.22
C GLY A 502 -0.76 3.00 -11.72
N SER A 503 -1.52 1.98 -12.09
CA SER A 503 -1.97 1.73 -13.47
C SER A 503 -3.22 2.53 -13.85
N SER A 504 -3.86 3.17 -12.86
CA SER A 504 -5.20 3.74 -13.03
C SER A 504 -5.36 5.01 -12.19
N PRO A 505 -6.16 5.99 -12.66
CA PRO A 505 -6.44 7.18 -11.89
C PRO A 505 -7.38 6.86 -10.71
N ILE A 506 -7.15 7.49 -9.57
CA ILE A 506 -8.16 7.56 -8.50
C ILE A 506 -9.27 8.51 -8.96
N VAL A 507 -10.51 8.04 -8.99
CA VAL A 507 -11.69 8.83 -9.42
C VAL A 507 -12.46 9.45 -8.25
N GLY A 508 -12.16 9.06 -7.01
CA GLY A 508 -12.76 9.66 -5.83
C GLY A 508 -12.30 9.00 -4.53
N THR A 509 -12.63 9.63 -3.40
CA THR A 509 -12.40 9.08 -2.06
C THR A 509 -13.61 9.27 -1.15
N GLY A 510 -13.65 8.49 -0.06
CA GLY A 510 -14.74 8.48 0.89
C GLY A 510 -15.68 7.29 0.70
N SER A 511 -16.60 7.09 1.64
CA SER A 511 -17.50 5.92 1.63
C SER A 511 -18.52 5.94 0.48
N THR A 512 -18.67 7.08 -0.21
CA THR A 512 -19.57 7.25 -1.35
C THR A 512 -18.89 7.99 -2.49
N ILE A 513 -19.25 7.66 -3.73
CA ILE A 513 -18.89 8.42 -4.93
C ILE A 513 -20.12 8.64 -5.81
N THR A 514 -20.22 9.82 -6.42
CA THR A 514 -21.22 10.10 -7.47
C THR A 514 -20.55 9.98 -8.83
N VAL A 515 -21.13 9.17 -9.73
CA VAL A 515 -20.54 8.85 -11.04
C VAL A 515 -21.56 8.98 -12.16
N THR A 516 -21.10 9.37 -13.35
CA THR A 516 -21.91 9.56 -14.57
C THR A 516 -21.23 8.89 -15.76
N PRO A 517 -21.11 7.55 -15.79
CA PRO A 517 -20.46 6.85 -16.89
C PRO A 517 -21.25 7.00 -18.20
N ASN A 518 -20.54 7.02 -19.33
CA ASN A 518 -21.10 7.09 -20.68
C ASN A 518 -21.17 5.73 -21.41
N ALA A 519 -20.62 4.69 -20.79
CA ALA A 519 -20.64 3.30 -21.22
C ALA A 519 -20.60 2.39 -19.98
N ASP A 520 -20.86 1.10 -20.15
CA ASP A 520 -20.74 0.11 -19.08
C ASP A 520 -19.36 0.23 -18.41
N THR A 521 -19.35 0.52 -17.10
CA THR A 521 -18.13 0.84 -16.35
C THR A 521 -18.10 0.03 -15.06
N SER A 522 -17.00 -0.65 -14.79
CA SER A 522 -16.78 -1.33 -13.51
C SER A 522 -16.13 -0.36 -12.54
N TYR A 523 -16.76 -0.11 -11.39
CA TYR A 523 -16.19 0.69 -10.31
C TYR A 523 -15.58 -0.21 -9.25
N TYR A 524 -14.42 0.18 -8.77
CA TYR A 524 -13.67 -0.54 -7.75
C TYR A 524 -13.47 0.34 -6.54
N VAL A 525 -13.50 -0.25 -5.35
CA VAL A 525 -13.18 0.43 -4.09
C VAL A 525 -12.26 -0.43 -3.24
N LYS A 526 -11.27 0.20 -2.63
CA LYS A 526 -10.42 -0.38 -1.59
C LYS A 526 -10.15 0.63 -0.48
N ARG A 527 -9.57 0.16 0.62
CA ARG A 527 -9.18 1.00 1.76
C ARG A 527 -7.70 1.28 1.76
N LYS A 528 -7.34 2.56 1.95
CA LYS A 528 -5.97 3.06 2.08
C LYS A 528 -5.80 3.85 3.36
N GLY A 529 -4.62 3.76 3.95
CA GLY A 529 -4.22 4.50 5.15
C GLY A 529 -2.90 3.97 5.70
N PRO A 530 -2.46 4.43 6.89
CA PRO A 530 -1.25 3.93 7.54
C PRO A 530 -1.33 2.41 7.71
N TYR A 531 -0.31 1.70 7.23
CA TYR A 531 -0.24 0.23 7.22
C TYR A 531 -1.48 -0.49 6.63
N ALA A 532 -2.26 0.18 5.78
CA ALA A 532 -3.49 -0.33 5.19
C ALA A 532 -3.51 -0.11 3.67
N ASN A 533 -3.54 -1.22 2.92
CA ASN A 533 -3.81 -1.23 1.48
C ASN A 533 -4.55 -2.53 1.14
N THR A 534 -5.88 -2.47 1.07
CA THR A 534 -6.69 -3.69 0.91
C THR A 534 -6.86 -4.07 -0.56
N ALA A 535 -7.26 -5.31 -0.82
CA ALA A 535 -7.81 -5.68 -2.13
C ALA A 535 -9.08 -4.87 -2.45
N CYS A 536 -9.45 -4.79 -3.74
CA CYS A 536 -10.69 -4.14 -4.14
C CYS A 536 -11.91 -5.07 -4.07
N THR A 537 -13.05 -4.42 -3.84
CA THR A 537 -14.38 -4.90 -4.24
C THR A 537 -14.80 -4.14 -5.50
N SER A 538 -15.63 -4.76 -6.36
CA SER A 538 -16.06 -4.16 -7.62
C SER A 538 -17.58 -4.23 -7.84
N GLN A 539 -18.11 -3.26 -8.59
CA GLN A 539 -19.49 -3.24 -9.06
C GLN A 539 -19.57 -2.69 -10.48
N LEU A 540 -20.22 -3.44 -11.38
CA LEU A 540 -20.54 -2.98 -12.73
C LEU A 540 -21.74 -2.03 -12.68
N VAL A 541 -21.62 -0.88 -13.35
CA VAL A 541 -22.73 0.01 -13.69
C VAL A 541 -22.98 -0.08 -15.19
N THR A 542 -24.15 -0.60 -15.56
CA THR A 542 -24.63 -0.72 -16.95
C THR A 542 -25.21 0.62 -17.41
N VAL A 543 -24.79 1.08 -18.59
CA VAL A 543 -25.29 2.31 -19.21
C VAL A 543 -26.18 1.95 -20.40
N ASN A 544 -27.48 2.08 -20.18
CA ASN A 544 -28.48 1.78 -21.18
C ASN A 544 -28.59 2.92 -22.20
N PRO A 545 -28.60 2.62 -23.51
CA PRO A 545 -28.78 3.64 -24.52
C PRO A 545 -30.16 4.28 -24.42
N LEU A 546 -30.23 5.58 -24.71
CA LEU A 546 -31.50 6.28 -24.88
C LEU A 546 -32.17 5.81 -26.18
N PRO A 547 -33.50 5.69 -26.24
CA PRO A 547 -34.18 5.44 -27.51
C PRO A 547 -34.01 6.63 -28.46
N ALA A 548 -34.03 6.35 -29.76
CA ALA A 548 -34.12 7.34 -30.83
C ALA A 548 -35.45 7.14 -31.58
N PRO A 549 -36.54 7.83 -31.17
CA PRO A 549 -37.84 7.69 -31.81
C PRO A 549 -37.78 7.98 -33.31
N THR A 550 -38.45 7.17 -34.13
CA THR A 550 -38.66 7.49 -35.54
C THR A 550 -40.11 7.30 -35.95
N PHE A 551 -40.49 7.90 -37.07
CA PHE A 551 -41.80 7.65 -37.66
C PHE A 551 -41.69 6.49 -38.64
N THR A 552 -42.37 5.38 -38.33
CA THR A 552 -42.54 4.23 -39.24
C THR A 552 -43.64 4.49 -40.26
N THR A 553 -44.64 5.29 -39.87
CA THR A 553 -45.65 5.86 -40.76
C THR A 553 -45.82 7.33 -40.43
N GLN A 554 -45.90 8.17 -41.44
CA GLN A 554 -46.16 9.60 -41.31
C GLN A 554 -47.00 10.08 -42.48
N ALA A 555 -47.51 11.31 -42.38
CA ALA A 555 -48.34 11.93 -43.39
C ALA A 555 -47.65 12.03 -44.75
N GLU A 556 -48.44 11.93 -45.82
CA GLU A 556 -48.01 12.34 -47.16
C GLU A 556 -47.60 13.83 -47.18
N ILE A 557 -46.77 14.21 -48.15
CA ILE A 557 -46.28 15.60 -48.31
C ILE A 557 -47.46 16.60 -48.39
N THR A 558 -48.58 16.19 -48.98
CA THR A 558 -49.81 16.96 -49.08
C THR A 558 -51.01 16.13 -48.68
N THR A 559 -51.90 16.69 -47.86
CA THR A 559 -53.12 16.00 -47.41
C THR A 559 -54.32 16.95 -47.39
N ALA A 560 -55.53 16.39 -47.47
CA ALA A 560 -56.76 17.16 -47.43
C ALA A 560 -57.12 17.54 -45.99
N ILE A 561 -57.66 18.74 -45.81
CA ILE A 561 -58.29 19.13 -44.56
C ILE A 561 -59.44 18.16 -44.23
N ASN A 562 -59.59 17.81 -42.95
CA ASN A 562 -60.57 16.83 -42.46
C ASN A 562 -60.40 15.38 -42.95
N SER A 563 -59.32 15.02 -43.66
CA SER A 563 -58.99 13.61 -43.90
C SER A 563 -58.18 13.02 -42.75
N ASN A 564 -58.31 11.71 -42.54
CA ASN A 564 -57.50 10.99 -41.56
C ASN A 564 -56.05 10.95 -42.03
N VAL A 565 -55.15 11.29 -41.11
CA VAL A 565 -53.71 11.18 -41.27
C VAL A 565 -53.21 10.32 -40.11
N THR A 566 -52.45 9.29 -40.44
CA THR A 566 -51.90 8.36 -39.45
C THR A 566 -50.42 8.64 -39.26
N TYR A 567 -50.02 8.75 -38.00
CA TYR A 567 -48.63 8.75 -37.60
C TYR A 567 -48.39 7.55 -36.70
N THR A 568 -47.32 6.80 -36.97
CA THR A 568 -46.95 5.61 -36.22
C THR A 568 -45.46 5.67 -35.94
N THR A 569 -45.09 5.31 -34.72
CA THR A 569 -43.69 5.18 -34.27
C THR A 569 -43.42 3.72 -33.92
N GLU A 570 -42.25 3.40 -33.38
CA GLU A 570 -41.90 2.05 -32.96
C GLU A 570 -42.85 1.52 -31.88
N ALA A 571 -43.31 0.27 -32.02
CA ALA A 571 -44.14 -0.39 -31.02
C ALA A 571 -43.30 -0.98 -29.86
N GLY A 572 -43.97 -1.39 -28.78
CA GLY A 572 -43.35 -2.08 -27.63
C GLY A 572 -42.65 -1.17 -26.61
N GLN A 573 -42.64 0.14 -26.85
CA GLN A 573 -42.17 1.17 -25.91
C GLN A 573 -43.29 1.56 -24.93
N SER A 574 -42.96 2.37 -23.93
CA SER A 574 -43.89 2.88 -22.92
C SER A 574 -43.88 4.42 -22.87
N ASN A 575 -44.88 5.03 -22.22
CA ASN A 575 -44.98 6.49 -22.04
C ASN A 575 -44.86 7.29 -23.36
N TYR A 576 -45.62 6.91 -24.39
CA TYR A 576 -45.64 7.68 -25.64
C TYR A 576 -46.17 9.09 -25.37
N VAL A 577 -45.42 10.10 -25.82
CA VAL A 577 -45.79 11.51 -25.72
C VAL A 577 -45.91 12.08 -27.12
N TRP A 578 -47.14 12.28 -27.57
CA TRP A 578 -47.46 12.91 -28.84
C TRP A 578 -47.72 14.41 -28.64
N THR A 579 -46.94 15.26 -29.30
CA THR A 579 -47.18 16.72 -29.30
C THR A 579 -47.69 17.15 -30.67
N ILE A 580 -48.93 17.64 -30.70
CA ILE A 580 -49.61 18.07 -31.92
C ILE A 580 -49.82 19.60 -31.79
N PRO A 581 -49.28 20.42 -32.70
CA PRO A 581 -49.42 21.87 -32.63
C PRO A 581 -50.86 22.31 -32.88
N GLY A 582 -51.31 23.27 -32.06
CA GLY A 582 -52.66 23.86 -32.12
C GLY A 582 -53.57 23.38 -30.99
N VAL A 583 -54.85 23.71 -31.09
CA VAL A 583 -55.87 23.39 -30.08
C VAL A 583 -56.74 22.23 -30.56
N LEU A 584 -56.90 21.20 -29.71
CA LEU A 584 -57.77 20.06 -29.98
C LEU A 584 -59.22 20.51 -30.25
N ASN A 585 -59.84 19.92 -31.26
CA ASN A 585 -61.16 20.24 -31.83
C ASN A 585 -61.29 21.63 -32.48
N THR A 586 -60.19 22.40 -32.60
CA THR A 586 -60.15 23.67 -33.35
C THR A 586 -59.18 23.58 -34.52
N ASP A 587 -57.93 23.18 -34.26
CA ASP A 587 -56.87 23.05 -35.27
C ASP A 587 -56.70 21.61 -35.76
N TYR A 588 -56.99 20.64 -34.90
CA TYR A 588 -56.95 19.22 -35.21
C TYR A 588 -57.97 18.45 -34.36
N SER A 589 -58.36 17.25 -34.77
CA SER A 589 -59.15 16.32 -33.96
C SER A 589 -58.53 14.93 -34.01
N ILE A 590 -58.43 14.24 -32.87
CA ILE A 590 -57.94 12.85 -32.80
C ILE A 590 -59.10 11.90 -33.08
N THR A 591 -58.91 11.00 -34.04
CA THR A 591 -59.88 9.95 -34.40
C THR A 591 -59.63 8.67 -33.59
N SER A 592 -58.37 8.30 -33.36
CA SER A 592 -57.97 7.15 -32.52
C SER A 592 -56.50 7.23 -32.13
N GLY A 593 -56.11 6.55 -31.05
CA GLY A 593 -54.71 6.49 -30.59
C GLY A 593 -54.25 7.77 -29.90
N GLY A 594 -52.93 7.97 -29.82
CA GLY A 594 -52.33 9.17 -29.23
C GLY A 594 -52.30 9.24 -27.70
N THR A 595 -52.59 8.14 -27.00
CA THR A 595 -52.41 8.03 -25.54
C THR A 595 -51.00 7.56 -25.17
N ILE A 596 -50.70 7.51 -23.87
CA ILE A 596 -49.40 7.07 -23.34
C ILE A 596 -49.03 5.61 -23.64
N THR A 597 -50.00 4.80 -24.09
CA THR A 597 -49.80 3.40 -24.49
C THR A 597 -49.88 3.19 -26.00
N ASP A 598 -50.20 4.25 -26.77
CA ASP A 598 -50.43 4.14 -28.20
C ASP A 598 -49.18 4.55 -29.00
N HIS A 599 -48.60 3.59 -29.70
CA HIS A 599 -47.53 3.81 -30.68
C HIS A 599 -48.04 4.40 -32.02
N SER A 600 -49.33 4.75 -32.10
CA SER A 600 -49.94 5.37 -33.28
C SER A 600 -50.99 6.41 -32.87
N VAL A 601 -51.11 7.46 -33.68
CA VAL A 601 -52.18 8.46 -33.59
C VAL A 601 -52.78 8.70 -34.97
N VAL A 602 -54.10 8.60 -35.06
CA VAL A 602 -54.87 8.97 -36.25
C VAL A 602 -55.58 10.28 -35.94
N LEU A 603 -55.27 11.33 -36.69
CA LEU A 603 -55.86 12.66 -36.51
C LEU A 603 -56.37 13.24 -37.82
N LYS A 604 -57.18 14.28 -37.71
CA LYS A 604 -57.59 15.14 -38.82
C LYS A 604 -57.10 16.55 -38.54
N TRP A 605 -56.46 17.18 -39.52
CA TRP A 605 -56.18 18.61 -39.47
C TRP A 605 -57.43 19.40 -39.87
N LEU A 606 -57.79 20.40 -39.06
CA LEU A 606 -58.97 21.26 -39.23
C LEU A 606 -58.60 22.65 -39.77
N THR A 607 -57.30 22.98 -39.81
CA THR A 607 -56.74 24.19 -40.43
C THR A 607 -55.73 23.83 -41.52
N ASN A 608 -55.61 24.69 -42.53
CA ASN A 608 -54.66 24.53 -43.62
C ASN A 608 -53.23 24.96 -43.20
N GLY A 609 -52.27 24.71 -44.08
CA GLY A 609 -50.86 25.12 -43.92
C GLY A 609 -49.92 23.97 -43.55
N SER A 610 -48.65 24.32 -43.36
CA SER A 610 -47.58 23.39 -42.99
C SER A 610 -47.75 22.90 -41.56
N LYS A 611 -47.79 21.57 -41.37
CA LYS A 611 -47.96 20.92 -40.08
C LYS A 611 -46.85 19.89 -39.86
N THR A 612 -46.42 19.76 -38.61
CA THR A 612 -45.57 18.69 -38.11
C THR A 612 -46.12 18.24 -36.76
N ILE A 613 -45.83 17.01 -36.37
CA ILE A 613 -46.05 16.55 -34.99
C ILE A 613 -44.73 16.04 -34.42
N THR A 614 -44.62 15.93 -33.11
CA THR A 614 -43.47 15.28 -32.46
C THR A 614 -43.88 14.10 -31.60
N VAL A 615 -42.99 13.12 -31.47
CA VAL A 615 -43.17 11.94 -30.63
C VAL A 615 -41.94 11.68 -29.78
N ASN A 616 -42.15 11.29 -28.53
CA ASN A 616 -41.13 10.76 -27.62
C ASN A 616 -41.70 9.52 -26.89
N TYR A 617 -40.85 8.65 -26.36
CA TYR A 617 -41.23 7.48 -25.57
C TYR A 617 -40.08 6.99 -24.68
N THR A 618 -40.41 6.07 -23.76
CA THR A 618 -39.49 5.36 -22.87
C THR A 618 -39.28 3.91 -23.34
N ASN A 619 -38.02 3.46 -23.41
CA ASN A 619 -37.69 2.10 -23.84
C ASN A 619 -37.83 1.03 -22.75
N SER A 620 -37.53 -0.22 -23.10
CA SER A 620 -37.59 -1.37 -22.17
C SER A 620 -36.64 -1.26 -20.97
N ASN A 621 -35.62 -0.42 -21.06
CA ASN A 621 -34.66 -0.17 -19.99
C ASN A 621 -35.07 1.04 -19.13
N ASN A 622 -36.32 1.50 -19.25
CA ASN A 622 -36.87 2.69 -18.59
C ASN A 622 -36.15 4.00 -18.95
N CYS A 623 -35.49 4.06 -20.11
CA CYS A 623 -34.83 5.27 -20.60
C CYS A 623 -35.71 6.03 -21.61
N SER A 624 -35.92 7.32 -21.38
CA SER A 624 -36.63 8.20 -22.30
C SER A 624 -35.67 8.85 -23.30
N ALA A 625 -36.14 9.12 -24.52
CA ALA A 625 -35.32 9.83 -25.50
C ALA A 625 -35.00 11.24 -25.00
N SER A 626 -33.77 11.71 -25.25
CA SER A 626 -33.33 13.04 -24.83
C SER A 626 -34.15 14.16 -25.47
N GLU A 627 -34.64 13.94 -26.69
CA GLU A 627 -35.45 14.89 -27.45
C GLU A 627 -36.59 14.16 -28.17
N ALA A 628 -37.70 14.86 -28.42
CA ALA A 628 -38.79 14.33 -29.22
C ALA A 628 -38.47 14.45 -30.73
N THR A 629 -38.77 13.42 -31.50
CA THR A 629 -38.55 13.40 -32.95
C THR A 629 -39.71 14.07 -33.67
N SER A 630 -39.43 14.93 -34.66
CA SER A 630 -40.44 15.57 -35.49
C SER A 630 -40.73 14.76 -36.76
N SER A 631 -42.01 14.69 -37.15
CA SER A 631 -42.41 14.15 -38.44
C SER A 631 -41.90 15.01 -39.59
N THR A 632 -41.93 14.47 -40.81
CA THR A 632 -41.88 15.32 -42.00
C THR A 632 -43.02 16.34 -41.99
N SER A 633 -42.79 17.48 -42.63
CA SER A 633 -43.83 18.49 -42.79
C SER A 633 -44.84 18.05 -43.83
N THR A 634 -46.12 18.04 -43.46
CA THR A 634 -47.24 17.85 -44.38
C THR A 634 -47.93 19.19 -44.61
N ASN A 635 -48.22 19.52 -45.87
CA ASN A 635 -48.98 20.70 -46.22
C ASN A 635 -50.47 20.34 -46.33
N VAL A 636 -51.27 20.86 -45.40
CA VAL A 636 -52.72 20.60 -45.36
C VAL A 636 -53.44 21.60 -46.25
N LEU A 637 -54.14 21.10 -47.26
CA LEU A 637 -54.87 21.91 -48.24
C LEU A 637 -56.37 21.67 -48.17
N TYR A 638 -57.15 22.63 -48.66
CA TYR A 638 -58.58 22.44 -48.82
C TYR A 638 -58.87 21.40 -49.92
N ALA A 639 -59.84 20.53 -49.66
CA ALA A 639 -60.36 19.62 -50.67
C ALA A 639 -61.15 20.39 -51.75
N ILE A 640 -60.79 20.19 -53.01
CA ILE A 640 -61.40 20.78 -54.21
C ILE A 640 -62.18 19.74 -55.02
N ILE A 641 -63.09 20.19 -55.88
CA ILE A 641 -63.81 19.33 -56.83
C ILE A 641 -63.03 19.29 -58.15
N ASN A 642 -62.81 18.08 -58.68
CA ASN A 642 -62.20 17.85 -59.98
C ASN A 642 -63.23 17.77 -61.12
N LYS A 643 -62.77 17.79 -62.36
CA LYS A 643 -63.60 17.75 -63.59
C LYS A 643 -64.61 16.61 -63.70
N ASN A 644 -64.41 15.54 -62.94
CA ASN A 644 -65.26 14.35 -62.96
C ASN A 644 -66.22 14.31 -61.76
N GLY A 645 -66.31 15.40 -60.98
CA GLY A 645 -67.10 15.47 -59.75
C GLY A 645 -66.46 14.75 -58.56
N GLY A 646 -65.21 14.30 -58.69
CA GLY A 646 -64.43 13.71 -57.61
C GLY A 646 -63.75 14.77 -56.73
N ILE A 647 -63.22 14.36 -55.58
CA ILE A 647 -62.47 15.23 -54.67
C ILE A 647 -60.98 15.12 -54.99
N SER A 648 -60.27 16.26 -55.11
CA SER A 648 -58.82 16.35 -55.31
C SER A 648 -58.19 17.36 -54.33
N ILE A 649 -56.86 17.36 -54.27
CA ILE A 649 -56.03 18.38 -53.59
C ILE A 649 -55.01 19.01 -54.55
N GLU A 650 -55.02 18.61 -55.83
CA GLU A 650 -54.14 19.16 -56.86
C GLU A 650 -54.83 20.33 -57.58
N TYR A 651 -54.35 21.56 -57.36
CA TYR A 651 -54.92 22.76 -57.96
C TYR A 651 -54.98 22.73 -59.51
N SER A 652 -54.10 21.97 -60.17
CA SER A 652 -54.14 21.74 -61.62
C SER A 652 -55.39 21.00 -62.11
N GLU A 653 -56.08 20.29 -61.22
CA GLU A 653 -57.32 19.56 -61.52
C GLU A 653 -58.58 20.31 -61.08
N ALA A 654 -58.43 21.50 -60.50
CA ALA A 654 -59.52 22.28 -59.93
C ALA A 654 -60.50 22.75 -61.02
N VAL A 655 -61.79 22.65 -60.70
CA VAL A 655 -62.86 23.29 -61.46
C VAL A 655 -63.06 24.69 -60.90
N ASN A 656 -63.06 25.70 -61.77
CA ASN A 656 -63.34 27.09 -61.38
C ASN A 656 -64.86 27.36 -61.28
N GLU A 657 -65.26 28.58 -60.89
CA GLU A 657 -66.67 29.00 -60.79
C GLU A 657 -67.50 28.83 -62.08
N LYS A 658 -66.84 28.62 -63.23
CA LYS A 658 -67.46 28.47 -64.55
C LYS A 658 -67.48 27.03 -65.06
N GLY A 659 -66.98 26.06 -64.29
CA GLY A 659 -66.91 24.66 -64.73
C GLY A 659 -65.69 24.31 -65.58
N GLU A 660 -64.71 25.21 -65.70
CA GLU A 660 -63.51 25.00 -66.52
C GLU A 660 -62.33 24.44 -65.70
N ILE A 661 -61.47 23.66 -66.35
CA ILE A 661 -60.29 23.01 -65.74
C ILE A 661 -59.06 23.87 -65.97
N GLY A 662 -58.33 24.22 -64.90
CA GLY A 662 -57.05 24.91 -65.00
C GLY A 662 -56.82 25.94 -63.90
N SER A 663 -55.77 26.76 -64.05
CA SER A 663 -55.30 27.73 -63.06
C SER A 663 -56.35 28.82 -62.75
N GLY A 664 -56.87 28.82 -61.51
CA GLY A 664 -57.82 29.76 -60.93
C GLY A 664 -58.31 29.28 -59.56
N ASN A 665 -59.09 30.11 -58.84
CA ASN A 665 -59.66 29.74 -57.54
C ASN A 665 -60.60 28.53 -57.68
N GLY A 666 -60.17 27.37 -57.19
CA GLY A 666 -60.97 26.15 -57.21
C GLY A 666 -62.20 26.24 -56.31
N VAL A 667 -63.28 25.55 -56.67
CA VAL A 667 -64.45 25.39 -55.79
C VAL A 667 -64.25 24.20 -54.85
N ASN A 668 -64.48 24.42 -53.55
CA ASN A 668 -64.46 23.34 -52.58
C ASN A 668 -65.72 22.46 -52.67
N LYS A 669 -65.76 21.35 -51.93
CA LYS A 669 -66.90 20.42 -51.87
C LYS A 669 -68.27 21.03 -51.50
N ASN A 670 -68.29 22.26 -50.97
CA ASN A 670 -69.49 22.99 -50.58
C ASN A 670 -69.85 24.11 -51.58
N GLY A 671 -69.17 24.17 -52.74
CA GLY A 671 -69.41 25.20 -53.76
C GLY A 671 -68.85 26.59 -53.40
N LYS A 672 -67.94 26.70 -52.43
CA LYS A 672 -67.27 27.96 -52.08
C LYS A 672 -65.96 28.10 -52.85
N LEU A 673 -65.73 29.26 -53.46
CA LEU A 673 -64.45 29.64 -54.06
C LEU A 673 -63.35 29.71 -53.00
N LEU A 674 -62.26 28.99 -53.24
CA LEU A 674 -61.05 29.05 -52.42
C LEU A 674 -60.16 30.16 -53.00
N GLY A 675 -60.14 31.33 -52.35
CA GLY A 675 -59.19 32.41 -52.65
C GLY A 675 -57.96 32.29 -51.77
N GLU A 676 -56.79 32.54 -52.38
CA GLU A 676 -55.41 32.51 -51.84
C GLU A 676 -55.19 31.98 -50.42
#